data_AF-A0AAE3H0I5-F1
#
_entry.id   AF-A0AAE3H0I5-F1
#
_cell.length_a   1.000
_cell.length_b   1.000
_cell.length_c   1.000
_cell.angle_alpha   90.00
_cell.angle_beta   90.00
_cell.angle_gamma   90.00
#
_symmetry.space_group_name_H-M   'P 1'
#
loop_
_entity.id
_entity.type
_entity.pdbx_description
1 polymer ?
#
loop_
_entity_poly.entity_id
_entity_poly.type
_entity_poly.pdbx_seq_one_letter_code
_entity_poly.pdbx_strand_id
1 'polypeptide(L)'
;MKNNIEFSGLLEKISEFKSKYYKNLLLKGALIGLSLILVSYIVVNFLEYFGRFSSNFRAILLVGFIGVSAYTLFFYILKPLFYLLNINKPISDETAAEQIGQFFPNIKDKLLNTLQLANGLSDADNALLEASIAQKTKELKLVKFADAINLQENKKYLKYALPPLLAILLISAIAPSFFKSTERIVYFKRNFAEPAPFQFEILNKNLQAVKNEDYQLNLKLIGNSLPEDVFLVYNDRKYKMNLKDPRNFDFVFSKVQEETEFHFLAGGFTSNTFKLGMIARPSLLSFNVQLKYPAYLNKTSEDFDNVGNLIVPEGTVVEWKFKTDEADSLNVIFEGSKPLKVSKGLITDFNFQKRFAKSQNYEVLLKNKNATTNADKISYYINVIPDKYPQISFEQIKDSSLYNYIGIGGSITDDYGLSDFKFMYRTKSGNTPFKAVDIPFNKTSLSQTFFYQVNINNLGLEKSDKLEYYLQVTDNDGVNGRKSTKSGTMVFGMPTAQQFDQEVEKQIEKTEDKFEDLLQKSKEFKKALENLEADLKKKKEMDFQDKKEFEDLLKKKDEMMKELKDLQKQLEDLKEKQNRFDKQSPELQQKMDLLQKMLDELMKSEESKVLEDLKKMMEEQLNEKSLDKMNDFKKDQRNIDKEIDRTMKLFKDLQLKQKVQETVKELEKLADKQEELAEKTDKENKESPKNEELKKEQEKLNKEFEEKKEKLKDIEKLSKELKKDVDTQKEDQKEVSEEQKKAQKEMENKDNKAASKAQKKASKSMRNMAAQMAESMQEGEMKQLDLDIDALRDILENLLKVSHDQERVMKNFRSISVSDPRFVSLSQEQLKISDDAKVVEDSLYSLAKRVMQIESFITKEVTDMKNSIDESVKFIKERKTPQAASKQQFSMTSMNNLALMLGDTFKQMQQMMAMSMPGSGKGGKDGNAPSDGMGQKQQELNKKIQGLGQSGQGGKQMSEELAKIANEQAKIRKQLKDLQEQMNGTEQGKKMGNNLEEIQKKMDESENDLVNKRITPNLLKRQKEIEIRLLEAEKAIKEQELDAKRKSNTGVTFNRVSPPDLEKFRKEKEKQVELLRTTPPNFTPFYKKQTDSYFKRIN
;
A
#
# COMPACT_ATOMS: atom_id res chain seq x y z
N MET A 1 33.04 -100.12 -112.22
CA MET A 1 32.61 -98.82 -111.66
C MET A 1 31.65 -98.01 -112.55
N LYS A 2 31.60 -98.14 -113.88
CA LYS A 2 30.64 -97.37 -114.72
C LYS A 2 29.15 -97.80 -114.60
N ASN A 3 28.84 -99.04 -114.20
CA ASN A 3 27.46 -99.55 -114.16
C ASN A 3 26.63 -99.05 -112.96
N ASN A 4 27.24 -98.76 -111.80
CA ASN A 4 26.51 -98.35 -110.60
C ASN A 4 25.91 -96.93 -110.71
N ILE A 5 26.44 -96.09 -111.61
CA ILE A 5 25.97 -94.71 -111.84
C ILE A 5 24.64 -94.69 -112.61
N GLU A 6 24.37 -95.69 -113.46
CA GLU A 6 23.16 -95.67 -114.29
C GLU A 6 21.91 -96.06 -113.49
N PHE A 7 22.01 -97.02 -112.55
CA PHE A 7 20.90 -97.41 -111.68
C PHE A 7 20.58 -96.35 -110.61
N SER A 8 21.61 -95.69 -110.04
CA SER A 8 21.38 -94.56 -109.12
C SER A 8 20.62 -93.41 -109.78
N GLY A 9 20.89 -93.13 -111.07
CA GLY A 9 20.14 -92.13 -111.83
C GLY A 9 18.67 -92.50 -112.09
N LEU A 10 18.31 -93.80 -112.09
CA LEU A 10 16.93 -94.26 -112.17
C LEU A 10 16.19 -94.04 -110.84
N LEU A 11 16.83 -94.37 -109.71
CA LEU A 11 16.29 -94.13 -108.37
C LEU A 11 16.09 -92.64 -108.09
N GLU A 12 17.01 -91.78 -108.57
CA GLU A 12 16.89 -90.32 -108.45
C GLU A 12 15.65 -89.78 -109.19
N LYS A 13 15.38 -90.27 -110.42
CA LYS A 13 14.17 -89.92 -111.17
C LYS A 13 12.88 -90.42 -110.50
N ILE A 14 12.91 -91.58 -109.83
CA ILE A 14 11.77 -92.10 -109.07
C ILE A 14 11.52 -91.24 -107.82
N SER A 15 12.59 -90.81 -107.14
CA SER A 15 12.51 -89.86 -106.02
C SER A 15 11.93 -88.51 -106.46
N GLU A 16 12.33 -88.01 -107.65
CA GLU A 16 11.79 -86.78 -108.22
C GLU A 16 10.27 -86.87 -108.49
N PHE A 17 9.80 -88.01 -109.01
CA PHE A 17 8.36 -88.31 -109.15
C PHE A 17 7.65 -88.32 -107.79
N LYS A 18 8.20 -89.01 -106.78
CA LYS A 18 7.62 -89.07 -105.43
C LYS A 18 7.50 -87.67 -104.81
N SER A 19 8.52 -86.82 -104.95
CA SER A 19 8.46 -85.43 -104.47
C SER A 19 7.35 -84.64 -105.16
N LYS A 20 7.23 -84.75 -106.49
CA LYS A 20 6.18 -84.05 -107.26
C LYS A 20 4.78 -84.60 -106.96
N TYR A 21 4.64 -85.88 -106.63
CA TYR A 21 3.39 -86.52 -106.21
C TYR A 21 2.84 -85.94 -104.91
N TYR A 22 3.67 -85.88 -103.86
CA TYR A 22 3.23 -85.30 -102.59
C TYR A 22 3.01 -83.79 -102.68
N LYS A 23 3.77 -83.07 -103.52
CA LYS A 23 3.47 -81.65 -103.83
C LYS A 23 2.09 -81.49 -104.47
N ASN A 24 1.73 -82.37 -105.40
CA ASN A 24 0.41 -82.37 -106.03
C ASN A 24 -0.71 -82.66 -105.02
N LEU A 25 -0.50 -83.66 -104.15
CA LEU A 25 -1.46 -84.05 -103.13
C LEU A 25 -1.68 -82.94 -102.09
N LEU A 26 -0.60 -82.25 -101.70
CA LEU A 26 -0.65 -81.10 -100.80
C LEU A 26 -1.40 -79.92 -101.42
N LEU A 27 -1.14 -79.61 -102.69
CA LEU A 27 -1.78 -78.48 -103.38
C LEU A 27 -3.27 -78.73 -103.59
N LYS A 28 -3.66 -79.96 -103.93
CA LYS A 28 -5.07 -80.42 -103.94
C LYS A 28 -5.70 -80.35 -102.55
N GLY A 29 -5.00 -80.88 -101.54
CA GLY A 29 -5.47 -80.91 -100.16
C GLY A 29 -5.64 -79.53 -99.55
N ALA A 30 -4.75 -78.59 -99.86
CA ALA A 30 -4.83 -77.21 -99.41
C ALA A 30 -6.06 -76.48 -99.98
N LEU A 31 -6.36 -76.67 -101.27
CA LEU A 31 -7.53 -76.04 -101.90
C LEU A 31 -8.86 -76.61 -101.37
N ILE A 32 -8.94 -77.94 -101.20
CA ILE A 32 -10.14 -78.59 -100.64
C ILE A 32 -10.29 -78.25 -99.15
N GLY A 33 -9.18 -78.25 -98.41
CA GLY A 33 -9.17 -77.93 -96.99
C GLY A 33 -9.59 -76.49 -96.71
N LEU A 34 -9.10 -75.54 -97.52
CA LEU A 34 -9.52 -74.14 -97.44
C LEU A 34 -11.03 -73.99 -97.68
N SER A 35 -11.57 -74.65 -98.70
CA SER A 35 -13.02 -74.63 -98.97
C SER A 35 -13.84 -75.13 -97.79
N LEU A 36 -13.46 -76.28 -97.20
CA LEU A 36 -14.16 -76.86 -96.05
C LEU A 36 -14.13 -75.96 -94.81
N ILE A 37 -12.98 -75.34 -94.53
CA ILE A 37 -12.83 -74.41 -93.39
C ILE A 37 -13.70 -73.16 -93.60
N LEU A 38 -13.69 -72.58 -94.80
CA LEU A 38 -14.50 -71.40 -95.11
C LEU A 38 -16.01 -71.69 -95.02
N VAL A 39 -16.47 -72.83 -95.55
CA VAL A 39 -17.88 -73.24 -95.44
C VAL A 39 -18.27 -73.46 -93.98
N SER A 40 -17.44 -74.17 -93.21
CA SER A 40 -17.69 -74.40 -91.78
C SER A 40 -17.76 -73.09 -91.00
N TYR A 41 -16.88 -72.12 -91.32
CA TYR A 41 -16.89 -70.78 -90.71
C TYR A 41 -18.20 -70.03 -90.98
N ILE A 42 -18.70 -70.04 -92.22
CA ILE A 42 -19.97 -69.40 -92.57
C ILE A 42 -21.12 -70.05 -91.79
N VAL A 43 -21.20 -71.38 -91.77
CA VAL A 43 -22.29 -72.11 -91.10
C VAL A 43 -22.32 -71.80 -89.60
N VAL A 44 -21.18 -71.85 -88.92
CA VAL A 44 -21.10 -71.61 -87.47
C VAL A 44 -21.48 -70.16 -87.11
N ASN A 45 -20.99 -69.18 -87.87
CA ASN A 45 -21.35 -67.78 -87.63
C ASN A 45 -22.80 -67.48 -88.01
N PHE A 46 -23.34 -68.14 -89.03
CA PHE A 46 -24.74 -68.01 -89.43
C PHE A 46 -25.68 -68.53 -88.35
N LEU A 47 -25.37 -69.69 -87.78
CA LEU A 47 -26.13 -70.24 -86.66
C LEU A 47 -26.15 -69.27 -85.46
N GLU A 48 -25.02 -68.72 -85.05
CA GLU A 48 -25.00 -67.77 -83.92
C GLU A 48 -25.65 -66.42 -84.26
N TYR A 49 -25.55 -65.95 -85.50
CA TYR A 49 -26.13 -64.67 -85.91
C TYR A 49 -27.65 -64.66 -85.75
N PHE A 50 -28.32 -65.74 -86.14
CA PHE A 50 -29.79 -65.87 -86.01
C PHE A 50 -30.22 -66.49 -84.68
N GLY A 51 -29.47 -67.45 -84.13
CA GLY A 51 -29.87 -68.20 -82.95
C GLY A 51 -29.58 -67.53 -81.60
N ARG A 52 -28.64 -66.57 -81.54
CA ARG A 52 -28.20 -65.87 -80.31
C ARG A 52 -28.09 -66.83 -79.10
N PHE A 53 -27.34 -67.92 -79.26
CA PHE A 53 -27.42 -69.04 -78.33
C PHE A 53 -26.77 -68.77 -76.97
N SER A 54 -27.08 -69.60 -75.97
CA SER A 54 -26.47 -69.51 -74.63
C SER A 54 -24.96 -69.84 -74.67
N SER A 55 -24.24 -69.42 -73.62
CA SER A 55 -22.79 -69.65 -73.45
C SER A 55 -22.35 -71.09 -73.76
N ASN A 56 -23.12 -72.08 -73.30
CA ASN A 56 -22.80 -73.50 -73.51
C ASN A 56 -22.89 -73.92 -74.97
N PHE A 57 -23.90 -73.44 -75.71
CA PHE A 57 -24.06 -73.80 -77.12
C PHE A 57 -23.03 -73.09 -78.00
N ARG A 58 -22.66 -71.84 -77.66
CA ARG A 58 -21.53 -71.14 -78.29
C ARG A 58 -20.22 -71.90 -78.11
N ALA A 59 -19.99 -72.47 -76.93
CA ALA A 59 -18.82 -73.32 -76.68
C ALA A 59 -18.82 -74.58 -77.58
N ILE A 60 -19.97 -75.24 -77.73
CA ILE A 60 -20.12 -76.40 -78.64
C ILE A 60 -19.80 -76.01 -80.08
N LEU A 61 -20.33 -74.88 -80.56
CA LEU A 61 -20.07 -74.37 -81.91
C LEU A 61 -18.58 -74.06 -82.13
N LEU A 62 -17.92 -73.42 -81.15
CA LEU A 62 -16.49 -73.12 -81.21
C LEU A 62 -15.63 -74.40 -81.23
N VAL A 63 -15.89 -75.33 -80.31
CA VAL A 63 -15.15 -76.60 -80.23
C VAL A 63 -15.37 -77.44 -81.48
N GLY A 64 -16.60 -77.48 -82.00
CA GLY A 64 -16.93 -78.16 -83.26
C GLY A 64 -16.16 -77.58 -84.45
N PHE A 65 -16.12 -76.25 -84.58
CA PHE A 65 -15.35 -75.57 -85.63
C PHE A 65 -13.84 -75.87 -85.56
N ILE A 66 -13.27 -75.80 -84.35
CA ILE A 66 -11.86 -76.13 -84.11
C ILE A 66 -11.58 -77.60 -84.46
N GLY A 67 -12.45 -78.52 -84.03
CA GLY A 67 -12.33 -79.95 -84.32
C GLY A 67 -12.33 -80.25 -85.82
N VAL A 68 -13.28 -79.69 -86.58
CA VAL A 68 -13.38 -79.87 -88.04
C VAL A 68 -12.16 -79.28 -88.75
N SER A 69 -11.71 -78.11 -88.31
CA SER A 69 -10.56 -77.42 -88.90
C SER A 69 -9.24 -78.17 -88.61
N ALA A 70 -9.04 -78.66 -87.39
CA ALA A 70 -7.88 -79.48 -87.01
C ALA A 70 -7.85 -80.81 -87.78
N TYR A 71 -8.99 -81.50 -87.90
CA TYR A 71 -9.11 -82.73 -88.68
C TYR A 71 -8.76 -82.49 -90.16
N THR A 72 -9.30 -81.41 -90.74
CA THR A 72 -9.06 -81.06 -92.15
C THR A 72 -7.59 -80.72 -92.40
N LEU A 73 -6.97 -79.90 -91.53
CA LEU A 73 -5.55 -79.54 -91.62
C LEU A 73 -4.64 -80.77 -91.50
N PHE A 74 -4.95 -81.69 -90.57
CA PHE A 74 -4.11 -82.88 -90.35
C PHE A 74 -4.10 -83.81 -91.57
N PHE A 75 -5.28 -84.17 -92.08
CA PHE A 75 -5.39 -85.14 -93.17
C PHE A 75 -5.00 -84.58 -94.53
N TYR A 76 -5.37 -83.34 -94.85
CA TYR A 76 -5.20 -82.77 -96.19
C TYR A 76 -3.93 -81.94 -96.37
N ILE A 77 -3.33 -81.41 -95.29
CA ILE A 77 -2.14 -80.55 -95.39
C ILE A 77 -0.94 -81.18 -94.66
N LEU A 78 -1.06 -81.49 -93.36
CA LEU A 78 0.08 -81.98 -92.56
C LEU A 78 0.57 -83.37 -93.00
N LYS A 79 -0.34 -84.31 -93.26
CA LYS A 79 0.03 -85.68 -93.66
C LYS A 79 0.84 -85.71 -94.98
N PRO A 80 0.46 -85.03 -96.08
CA PRO A 80 1.30 -84.91 -97.27
C PRO A 80 2.61 -84.14 -97.03
N LEU A 81 2.59 -83.12 -96.16
CA LEU A 81 3.78 -82.32 -95.84
C LEU A 81 4.85 -83.14 -95.11
N PHE A 82 4.47 -84.02 -94.19
CA PHE A 82 5.41 -84.90 -93.48
C PHE A 82 6.17 -85.85 -94.42
N TYR A 83 5.56 -86.29 -95.52
CA TYR A 83 6.25 -87.09 -96.53
C TYR A 83 7.26 -86.27 -97.35
N LEU A 84 6.98 -84.99 -97.59
CA LEU A 84 7.88 -84.06 -98.29
C LEU A 84 9.12 -83.68 -97.46
N LEU A 85 8.96 -83.64 -96.14
CA LEU A 85 10.03 -83.32 -95.19
C LEU A 85 10.83 -84.57 -94.74
N ASN A 86 10.63 -85.73 -95.38
CA ASN A 86 11.23 -87.02 -95.03
C ASN A 86 11.00 -87.49 -93.57
N ILE A 87 9.95 -86.98 -92.91
CA ILE A 87 9.61 -87.37 -91.53
C ILE A 87 8.92 -88.74 -91.50
N ASN A 88 8.26 -89.12 -92.60
CA ASN A 88 7.55 -90.39 -92.74
C ASN A 88 7.97 -91.10 -94.04
N LYS A 89 8.02 -92.44 -94.05
CA LYS A 89 8.52 -93.21 -95.21
C LYS A 89 7.62 -92.97 -96.44
N PRO A 90 8.13 -92.42 -97.57
CA PRO A 90 7.33 -92.21 -98.77
C PRO A 90 6.89 -93.55 -99.37
N ILE A 91 5.96 -93.53 -100.33
CA ILE A 91 5.56 -94.72 -101.09
C ILE A 91 6.79 -95.51 -101.59
N SER A 92 6.71 -96.84 -101.62
CA SER A 92 7.82 -97.70 -102.07
C SER A 92 8.18 -97.41 -103.53
N ASP A 93 9.43 -97.69 -103.94
CA ASP A 93 9.86 -97.52 -105.34
C ASP A 93 9.04 -98.38 -106.31
N GLU A 94 8.58 -99.55 -105.88
CA GLU A 94 7.72 -100.46 -106.66
C GLU A 94 6.33 -99.85 -106.88
N THR A 95 5.72 -99.28 -105.84
CA THR A 95 4.41 -98.61 -105.96
C THR A 95 4.52 -97.34 -106.82
N ALA A 96 5.63 -96.60 -106.70
CA ALA A 96 5.89 -95.45 -107.57
C ALA A 96 6.07 -95.90 -109.03
N ALA A 97 6.79 -97.00 -109.28
CA ALA A 97 6.96 -97.55 -110.62
C ALA A 97 5.64 -98.02 -111.25
N GLU A 98 4.75 -98.62 -110.46
CA GLU A 98 3.42 -99.01 -110.93
C GLU A 98 2.58 -97.77 -111.33
N GLN A 99 2.61 -96.71 -110.53
CA GLN A 99 1.91 -95.45 -110.85
C GLN A 99 2.50 -94.73 -112.07
N ILE A 100 3.83 -94.70 -112.20
CA ILE A 100 4.52 -94.17 -113.39
C ILE A 100 4.12 -95.00 -114.63
N GLY A 101 4.05 -96.32 -114.48
CA GLY A 101 3.69 -97.25 -115.55
C GLY A 101 2.24 -97.15 -116.03
N GLN A 102 1.30 -96.73 -115.17
CA GLN A 102 -0.07 -96.42 -115.63
C GLN A 102 -0.10 -95.23 -116.60
N PHE A 103 0.77 -94.24 -116.40
CA PHE A 103 0.84 -93.07 -117.26
C PHE A 103 1.71 -93.29 -118.51
N PHE A 104 2.74 -94.14 -118.39
CA PHE A 104 3.59 -94.57 -119.50
C PHE A 104 3.46 -96.09 -119.72
N PRO A 105 2.39 -96.58 -120.36
CA PRO A 105 2.12 -98.02 -120.50
C PRO A 105 3.28 -98.80 -121.12
N ASN A 106 3.97 -98.17 -122.08
CA ASN A 106 5.12 -98.75 -122.78
C ASN A 106 6.31 -99.08 -121.86
N ILE A 107 6.34 -98.53 -120.64
CA ILE A 107 7.44 -98.65 -119.69
C ILE A 107 7.03 -99.42 -118.42
N LYS A 108 5.72 -99.63 -118.18
CA LYS A 108 5.18 -100.23 -116.94
C LYS A 108 5.90 -101.52 -116.53
N ASP A 109 5.83 -102.54 -117.37
CA ASP A 109 6.39 -103.85 -117.05
C ASP A 109 7.93 -103.80 -117.03
N LYS A 110 8.55 -102.95 -117.86
CA LYS A 110 10.01 -102.79 -117.89
C LYS A 110 10.54 -102.17 -116.60
N LEU A 111 9.91 -101.12 -116.08
CA LEU A 111 10.35 -100.41 -114.88
C LEU A 111 10.15 -101.27 -113.62
N LEU A 112 8.98 -101.90 -113.48
CA LEU A 112 8.67 -102.76 -112.34
C LEU A 112 9.58 -103.98 -112.31
N ASN A 113 9.76 -104.68 -113.45
CA ASN A 113 10.66 -105.83 -113.53
C ASN A 113 12.12 -105.45 -113.22
N THR A 114 12.57 -104.26 -113.66
CA THR A 114 13.95 -103.80 -113.39
C THR A 114 14.18 -103.51 -111.90
N LEU A 115 13.19 -102.97 -111.20
CA LEU A 115 13.28 -102.75 -109.74
C LEU A 115 13.19 -104.05 -108.94
N GLN A 116 12.30 -104.98 -109.33
CA GLN A 116 12.21 -106.29 -108.68
C GLN A 116 13.48 -107.12 -108.87
N LEU A 117 14.10 -107.05 -110.05
CA LEU A 117 15.40 -107.68 -110.32
C LEU A 117 16.53 -107.07 -109.48
N ALA A 118 16.52 -105.75 -109.26
CA ALA A 118 17.52 -105.08 -108.43
C ALA A 118 17.33 -105.34 -106.92
N ASN A 119 16.09 -105.44 -106.45
CA ASN A 119 15.79 -105.71 -105.03
C ASN A 119 16.00 -107.18 -104.61
N GLY A 120 16.20 -108.10 -105.56
CA GLY A 120 16.47 -109.53 -105.32
C GLY A 120 17.95 -109.91 -105.12
N LEU A 121 18.86 -108.93 -104.99
CA LEU A 121 20.29 -109.17 -104.83
C LEU A 121 20.64 -109.64 -103.41
N SER A 122 21.18 -110.86 -103.32
CA SER A 122 21.92 -111.38 -102.16
C SER A 122 23.10 -112.22 -102.66
N ASP A 123 24.30 -111.65 -102.54
CA ASP A 123 25.65 -112.25 -102.48
C ASP A 123 25.98 -113.51 -103.31
N ALA A 124 25.91 -113.43 -104.65
CA ALA A 124 26.80 -114.24 -105.51
C ALA A 124 27.02 -113.59 -106.89
N ASP A 125 28.30 -113.41 -107.27
CA ASP A 125 28.78 -112.77 -108.49
C ASP A 125 28.10 -113.24 -109.78
N ASN A 126 27.26 -112.38 -110.35
CA ASN A 126 26.62 -112.59 -111.65
C ASN A 126 26.76 -111.34 -112.53
N ALA A 127 27.95 -111.14 -113.11
CA ALA A 127 28.26 -110.04 -114.02
C ALA A 127 27.27 -109.93 -115.22
N LEU A 128 26.64 -111.05 -115.61
CA LEU A 128 25.61 -111.08 -116.65
C LEU A 128 24.30 -110.39 -116.23
N LEU A 129 23.94 -110.46 -114.95
CA LEU A 129 22.71 -109.83 -114.44
C LEU A 129 22.88 -108.32 -114.29
N GLU A 130 24.05 -107.86 -113.80
CA GLU A 130 24.39 -106.43 -113.79
C GLU A 130 24.39 -105.83 -115.20
N ALA A 131 24.91 -106.56 -116.20
CA ALA A 131 24.87 -106.13 -117.59
C ALA A 131 23.42 -106.04 -118.12
N SER A 132 22.55 -106.98 -117.71
CA SER A 132 21.12 -106.96 -118.08
C SER A 132 20.37 -105.78 -117.45
N ILE A 133 20.64 -105.46 -116.18
CA ILE A 133 20.08 -104.28 -115.51
C ILE A 133 20.57 -103.02 -116.22
N ALA A 134 21.86 -102.87 -116.48
CA ALA A 134 22.41 -101.71 -117.17
C ALA A 134 21.82 -101.53 -118.58
N GLN A 135 21.68 -102.62 -119.36
CA GLN A 135 21.06 -102.59 -120.68
C GLN A 135 19.60 -102.12 -120.59
N LYS A 136 18.81 -102.67 -119.66
CA LYS A 136 17.40 -102.28 -119.47
C LYS A 136 17.25 -100.87 -118.91
N THR A 137 18.13 -100.42 -118.01
CA THR A 137 18.14 -99.05 -117.48
C THR A 137 18.41 -98.01 -118.58
N LYS A 138 19.23 -98.35 -119.60
CA LYS A 138 19.52 -97.46 -120.72
C LYS A 138 18.31 -97.16 -121.59
N GLU A 139 17.41 -98.13 -121.80
CA GLU A 139 16.13 -97.93 -122.51
C GLU A 139 15.18 -96.99 -121.74
N LEU A 140 15.25 -97.00 -120.41
CA LEU A 140 14.41 -96.19 -119.53
C LEU A 140 14.88 -94.72 -119.41
N LYS A 141 16.06 -94.39 -119.95
CA LYS A 141 16.73 -93.10 -119.74
C LYS A 141 16.04 -91.92 -120.44
N LEU A 142 15.28 -92.18 -121.51
CA LEU A 142 14.65 -91.16 -122.36
C LEU A 142 13.34 -90.57 -121.79
N VAL A 143 12.75 -91.15 -120.74
CA VAL A 143 11.49 -90.67 -120.15
C VAL A 143 11.73 -89.97 -118.80
N LYS A 144 11.06 -88.84 -118.58
CA LYS A 144 11.08 -88.08 -117.33
C LYS A 144 9.86 -88.45 -116.48
N PHE A 145 10.05 -89.25 -115.44
CA PHE A 145 8.94 -89.79 -114.64
C PHE A 145 8.10 -88.70 -113.97
N ALA A 146 8.71 -87.57 -113.59
CA ALA A 146 8.01 -86.43 -113.01
C ALA A 146 6.91 -85.83 -113.91
N ASP A 147 6.95 -86.04 -115.24
CA ASP A 147 5.93 -85.49 -116.15
C ASP A 147 4.58 -86.21 -116.05
N ALA A 148 4.52 -87.39 -115.42
CA ALA A 148 3.27 -88.09 -115.11
C ALA A 148 2.35 -87.32 -114.13
N ILE A 149 2.84 -86.24 -113.51
CA ILE A 149 2.08 -85.46 -112.53
C ILE A 149 2.00 -84.00 -112.97
N ASN A 150 0.82 -83.58 -113.41
CA ASN A 150 0.53 -82.20 -113.79
C ASN A 150 -0.10 -81.40 -112.64
N LEU A 151 0.67 -80.49 -112.04
CA LEU A 151 0.20 -79.62 -110.95
C LEU A 151 -0.89 -78.63 -111.38
N GLN A 152 -1.02 -78.33 -112.69
CA GLN A 152 -2.03 -77.39 -113.20
C GLN A 152 -3.45 -77.95 -113.13
N GLU A 153 -3.63 -79.27 -113.05
CA GLU A 153 -4.95 -79.89 -112.89
C GLU A 153 -5.64 -79.47 -111.58
N ASN A 154 -4.88 -79.06 -110.56
CA ASN A 154 -5.45 -78.64 -109.29
C ASN A 154 -6.27 -77.35 -109.39
N LYS A 155 -6.13 -76.58 -110.47
CA LYS A 155 -7.00 -75.43 -110.76
C LYS A 155 -8.49 -75.81 -110.78
N LYS A 156 -8.84 -77.06 -111.10
CA LYS A 156 -10.23 -77.55 -111.05
C LYS A 156 -10.82 -77.51 -109.65
N TYR A 157 -10.01 -77.48 -108.59
CA TYR A 157 -10.46 -77.40 -107.20
C TYR A 157 -10.67 -75.96 -106.71
N LEU A 158 -10.16 -74.93 -107.42
CA LEU A 158 -10.45 -73.52 -107.11
C LEU A 158 -11.96 -73.24 -107.13
N LYS A 159 -12.71 -73.90 -108.02
CA LYS A 159 -14.17 -73.72 -108.12
C LYS A 159 -14.93 -74.08 -106.84
N TYR A 160 -14.34 -74.88 -105.95
CA TYR A 160 -14.92 -75.20 -104.64
C TYR A 160 -14.49 -74.21 -103.55
N ALA A 161 -13.31 -73.60 -103.66
CA ALA A 161 -12.81 -72.62 -102.68
C ALA A 161 -13.33 -71.19 -102.94
N LEU A 162 -13.58 -70.83 -104.20
CA LEU A 162 -14.04 -69.48 -104.58
C LEU A 162 -15.43 -69.10 -104.06
N PRO A 163 -16.48 -69.94 -104.18
CA PRO A 163 -17.83 -69.59 -103.75
C PRO A 163 -17.95 -69.22 -102.26
N PRO A 164 -17.42 -69.99 -101.28
CA PRO A 164 -17.49 -69.60 -99.88
C PRO A 164 -16.64 -68.37 -99.57
N LEU A 165 -15.51 -68.16 -100.26
CA LEU A 165 -14.70 -66.94 -100.12
C LEU A 165 -15.48 -65.69 -100.57
N LEU A 166 -16.15 -65.76 -101.72
CA LEU A 166 -17.00 -64.68 -102.23
C LEU A 166 -18.20 -64.43 -101.32
N ALA A 167 -18.82 -65.48 -100.78
CA ALA A 167 -19.92 -65.35 -99.82
C ALA A 167 -19.49 -64.57 -98.56
N ILE A 168 -18.30 -64.85 -98.01
CA ILE A 168 -17.77 -64.13 -96.85
C ILE A 168 -17.53 -62.64 -97.19
N LEU A 169 -16.94 -62.33 -98.35
CA LEU A 169 -16.72 -60.95 -98.79
C LEU A 169 -18.04 -60.19 -98.97
N LEU A 170 -19.05 -60.84 -99.53
CA LEU A 170 -20.37 -60.26 -99.79
C LEU A 170 -21.14 -60.03 -98.47
N ILE A 171 -21.08 -60.99 -97.53
CA ILE A 171 -21.61 -60.81 -96.17
C ILE A 171 -20.87 -59.67 -95.45
N SER A 172 -19.57 -59.50 -95.64
CA SER A 172 -18.79 -58.40 -95.05
C SER A 172 -19.21 -57.03 -95.56
N ALA A 173 -19.62 -56.92 -96.82
CA ALA A 173 -20.10 -55.66 -97.40
C ALA A 173 -21.54 -55.33 -96.99
N ILE A 174 -22.43 -56.34 -96.97
CA ILE A 174 -23.87 -56.13 -96.73
C ILE A 174 -24.22 -56.14 -95.23
N ALA A 175 -23.62 -57.06 -94.47
CA ALA A 175 -23.98 -57.32 -93.08
C ALA A 175 -22.73 -57.41 -92.18
N PRO A 176 -21.99 -56.30 -91.95
CA PRO A 176 -20.79 -56.31 -91.12
C PRO A 176 -21.07 -56.75 -89.66
N SER A 177 -22.31 -56.63 -89.19
CA SER A 177 -22.73 -57.15 -87.89
C SER A 177 -22.69 -58.69 -87.78
N PHE A 178 -22.67 -59.41 -88.90
CA PHE A 178 -22.48 -60.86 -88.94
C PHE A 178 -21.16 -61.30 -88.28
N PHE A 179 -20.10 -60.50 -88.44
CA PHE A 179 -18.79 -60.77 -87.84
C PHE A 179 -18.74 -60.48 -86.34
N LYS A 180 -19.72 -59.77 -85.76
CA LYS A 180 -19.87 -59.69 -84.29
C LYS A 180 -20.29 -61.03 -83.68
N SER A 181 -20.88 -61.93 -84.46
CA SER A 181 -21.13 -63.32 -84.01
C SER A 181 -19.82 -64.04 -83.73
N THR A 182 -18.74 -63.75 -84.46
CA THR A 182 -17.42 -64.33 -84.22
C THR A 182 -16.90 -63.95 -82.83
N GLU A 183 -17.04 -62.68 -82.44
CA GLU A 183 -16.66 -62.21 -81.10
C GLU A 183 -17.49 -62.90 -80.00
N ARG A 184 -18.80 -63.08 -80.21
CA ARG A 184 -19.67 -63.78 -79.26
C ARG A 184 -19.31 -65.25 -79.09
N ILE A 185 -18.94 -65.95 -80.17
CA ILE A 185 -18.56 -67.37 -80.13
C ILE A 185 -17.20 -67.54 -79.44
N VAL A 186 -16.23 -66.67 -79.73
CA VAL A 186 -14.88 -66.73 -79.12
C VAL A 186 -14.95 -66.41 -77.63
N TYR A 187 -15.66 -65.35 -77.25
CA TYR A 187 -15.90 -64.98 -75.84
C TYR A 187 -17.19 -65.60 -75.30
N PHE A 188 -17.36 -66.91 -75.46
CA PHE A 188 -18.60 -67.62 -75.13
C PHE A 188 -19.09 -67.40 -73.69
N LYS A 189 -18.18 -67.14 -72.74
CA LYS A 189 -18.48 -66.88 -71.32
C LYS A 189 -18.96 -65.45 -71.00
N ARG A 190 -18.85 -64.48 -71.92
CA ARG A 190 -19.21 -63.07 -71.68
C ARG A 190 -20.69 -62.82 -72.02
N ASN A 191 -21.45 -62.25 -71.09
CA ASN A 191 -22.84 -61.83 -71.32
C ASN A 191 -22.87 -60.49 -72.06
N PHE A 192 -23.53 -60.44 -73.22
CA PHE A 192 -23.67 -59.24 -74.05
C PHE A 192 -25.11 -58.70 -73.91
N ALA A 193 -25.30 -57.62 -73.15
CA ALA A 193 -26.58 -56.91 -72.99
C ALA A 193 -26.65 -55.65 -73.88
N GLU A 194 -27.85 -55.22 -74.30
CA GLU A 194 -28.07 -54.06 -75.18
C GLU A 194 -27.81 -52.70 -74.47
N PRO A 195 -27.20 -51.70 -75.14
CA PRO A 195 -26.91 -50.39 -74.54
C PRO A 195 -28.19 -49.53 -74.38
N ALA A 196 -28.29 -48.84 -73.23
CA ALA A 196 -29.42 -47.97 -72.87
C ALA A 196 -29.48 -46.64 -73.66
N PRO A 197 -30.67 -46.04 -73.88
CA PRO A 197 -30.86 -44.80 -74.64
C PRO A 197 -30.58 -43.49 -73.87
N PHE A 198 -30.11 -43.55 -72.62
CA PHE A 198 -29.79 -42.39 -71.76
C PHE A 198 -28.62 -42.70 -70.78
N GLN A 199 -28.00 -41.65 -70.24
CA GLN A 199 -26.90 -41.72 -69.26
C GLN A 199 -27.24 -40.98 -67.95
N PHE A 200 -26.68 -41.46 -66.85
CA PHE A 200 -26.79 -40.89 -65.50
C PHE A 200 -25.60 -39.96 -65.22
N GLU A 201 -25.82 -38.65 -65.06
CA GLU A 201 -24.80 -37.66 -64.73
C GLU A 201 -25.04 -37.07 -63.34
N ILE A 202 -24.11 -37.29 -62.39
CA ILE A 202 -24.19 -36.68 -61.05
C ILE A 202 -23.73 -35.23 -61.13
N LEU A 203 -24.56 -34.29 -60.67
CA LEU A 203 -24.25 -32.85 -60.70
C LEU A 203 -23.41 -32.40 -59.49
N ASN A 204 -23.34 -33.19 -58.42
CA ASN A 204 -22.55 -32.89 -57.23
C ASN A 204 -21.05 -33.02 -57.53
N LYS A 205 -20.27 -31.95 -57.26
CA LYS A 205 -18.83 -31.91 -57.53
C LYS A 205 -18.02 -32.95 -56.74
N ASN A 206 -18.40 -33.22 -55.48
CA ASN A 206 -17.75 -34.20 -54.60
C ASN A 206 -18.82 -35.04 -53.88
N LEU A 207 -18.63 -36.37 -53.83
CA LEU A 207 -19.49 -37.31 -53.11
C LEU A 207 -19.00 -37.51 -51.66
N GLN A 208 -19.05 -36.44 -50.86
CA GLN A 208 -18.70 -36.48 -49.43
C GLN A 208 -19.85 -35.94 -48.60
N ALA A 209 -20.39 -36.78 -47.71
CA ALA A 209 -21.42 -36.42 -46.75
C ALA A 209 -20.80 -36.14 -45.38
N VAL A 210 -21.32 -35.14 -44.68
CA VAL A 210 -20.95 -34.88 -43.28
C VAL A 210 -21.73 -35.86 -42.39
N LYS A 211 -21.02 -36.50 -41.45
CA LYS A 211 -21.62 -37.46 -40.50
C LYS A 211 -22.84 -36.84 -39.78
N ASN A 212 -23.95 -37.57 -39.76
CA ASN A 212 -25.25 -37.17 -39.19
C ASN A 212 -25.95 -35.96 -39.84
N GLU A 213 -25.46 -35.46 -40.97
CA GLU A 213 -26.16 -34.44 -41.77
C GLU A 213 -26.83 -35.07 -42.99
N ASP A 214 -27.83 -34.37 -43.53
CA ASP A 214 -28.52 -34.77 -44.75
C ASP A 214 -27.66 -34.42 -45.98
N TYR A 215 -27.50 -35.38 -46.90
CA TYR A 215 -26.78 -35.15 -48.15
C TYR A 215 -27.73 -35.20 -49.34
N GLN A 216 -27.90 -34.05 -50.01
CA GLN A 216 -28.71 -33.96 -51.23
C GLN A 216 -27.88 -34.32 -52.46
N LEU A 217 -28.21 -35.47 -53.05
CA LEU A 217 -27.67 -35.93 -54.32
C LEU A 217 -28.57 -35.43 -55.47
N ASN A 218 -27.98 -34.73 -56.43
CA ASN A 218 -28.64 -34.26 -57.64
C ASN A 218 -28.11 -35.04 -58.84
N LEU A 219 -29.03 -35.60 -59.61
CA LEU A 219 -28.79 -36.42 -60.78
C LEU A 219 -29.45 -35.76 -61.99
N LYS A 220 -28.73 -35.73 -63.12
CA LYS A 220 -29.24 -35.32 -64.41
C LYS A 220 -29.21 -36.49 -65.38
N LEU A 221 -30.28 -36.65 -66.16
CA LEU A 221 -30.34 -37.63 -67.24
C LEU A 221 -30.07 -36.95 -68.59
N ILE A 222 -29.18 -37.55 -69.39
CA ILE A 222 -28.86 -37.09 -70.75
C ILE A 222 -29.21 -38.22 -71.73
N GLY A 223 -30.16 -37.98 -72.64
CA GLY A 223 -30.58 -38.96 -73.66
C GLY A 223 -31.78 -38.51 -74.49
N ASN A 224 -32.13 -39.30 -75.51
CA ASN A 224 -33.21 -38.99 -76.46
C ASN A 224 -34.59 -39.54 -76.02
N SER A 225 -34.61 -40.47 -75.07
CA SER A 225 -35.82 -41.02 -74.45
C SER A 225 -35.59 -41.13 -72.95
N LEU A 226 -36.34 -40.37 -72.16
CA LEU A 226 -36.14 -40.23 -70.71
C LEU A 226 -37.24 -41.01 -69.97
N PRO A 227 -36.89 -41.82 -68.95
CA PRO A 227 -37.86 -42.52 -68.11
C PRO A 227 -38.59 -41.54 -67.17
N GLU A 228 -39.87 -41.81 -66.89
CA GLU A 228 -40.68 -41.00 -65.95
C GLU A 228 -40.18 -41.10 -64.50
N ASP A 229 -39.68 -42.27 -64.11
CA ASP A 229 -39.24 -42.56 -62.75
C ASP A 229 -37.77 -43.02 -62.71
N VAL A 230 -37.00 -42.41 -61.82
CA VAL A 230 -35.64 -42.84 -61.47
C VAL A 230 -35.62 -43.30 -60.01
N PHE A 231 -34.94 -44.42 -59.77
CA PHE A 231 -34.74 -44.95 -58.44
C PHE A 231 -33.26 -44.94 -58.08
N LEU A 232 -32.96 -44.62 -56.83
CA LEU A 232 -31.65 -44.78 -56.21
C LEU A 232 -31.69 -46.03 -55.34
N VAL A 233 -30.71 -46.91 -55.50
CA VAL A 233 -30.59 -48.18 -54.77
C VAL A 233 -29.35 -48.13 -53.89
N TYR A 234 -29.54 -48.27 -52.58
CA TYR A 234 -28.48 -48.43 -51.58
C TYR A 234 -28.98 -49.34 -50.46
N ASN A 235 -28.07 -50.06 -49.79
CA ASN A 235 -28.40 -51.06 -48.76
C ASN A 235 -29.47 -52.08 -49.21
N ASP A 236 -29.38 -52.54 -50.46
CA ASP A 236 -30.34 -53.46 -51.12
C ASP A 236 -31.80 -52.99 -51.15
N ARG A 237 -32.06 -51.70 -50.89
CA ARG A 237 -33.39 -51.08 -50.93
C ARG A 237 -33.48 -50.07 -52.06
N LYS A 238 -34.63 -50.08 -52.74
CA LYS A 238 -34.93 -49.21 -53.88
C LYS A 238 -35.74 -48.01 -53.42
N TYR A 239 -35.20 -46.81 -53.59
CA TYR A 239 -35.83 -45.54 -53.22
C TYR A 239 -36.18 -44.75 -54.48
N LYS A 240 -37.40 -44.22 -54.57
CA LYS A 240 -37.80 -43.35 -55.68
C LYS A 240 -37.15 -41.98 -55.49
N MET A 241 -36.48 -41.47 -56.51
CA MET A 241 -35.93 -40.10 -56.50
C MET A 241 -37.03 -39.09 -56.77
N ASN A 242 -36.88 -37.89 -56.21
CA ASN A 242 -37.80 -36.78 -56.45
C ASN A 242 -37.50 -36.14 -57.81
N LEU A 243 -38.53 -35.89 -58.61
CA LEU A 243 -38.41 -35.23 -59.91
C LEU A 243 -38.46 -33.71 -59.71
N LYS A 244 -37.41 -32.97 -60.11
CA LYS A 244 -37.42 -31.49 -60.14
C LYS A 244 -37.79 -30.92 -61.51
N ASP A 245 -37.30 -31.56 -62.57
CA ASP A 245 -37.51 -31.20 -63.98
C ASP A 245 -37.44 -32.52 -64.79
N PRO A 246 -38.09 -32.68 -65.96
CA PRO A 246 -38.00 -33.88 -66.80
C PRO A 246 -36.58 -34.44 -67.03
N ARG A 247 -35.50 -33.67 -66.80
CA ARG A 247 -34.11 -34.17 -66.83
C ARG A 247 -33.39 -34.24 -65.49
N ASN A 248 -33.92 -33.68 -64.41
CA ASN A 248 -33.22 -33.54 -63.13
C ASN A 248 -33.99 -34.18 -61.98
N PHE A 249 -33.29 -35.01 -61.23
CA PHE A 249 -33.79 -35.73 -60.06
C PHE A 249 -32.94 -35.39 -58.84
N ASP A 250 -33.56 -35.41 -57.67
CA ASP A 250 -32.84 -35.29 -56.41
C ASP A 250 -33.26 -36.35 -55.39
N PHE A 251 -32.31 -36.72 -54.54
CA PHE A 251 -32.52 -37.64 -53.44
C PHE A 251 -31.74 -37.16 -52.23
N VAL A 252 -32.36 -37.20 -51.06
CA VAL A 252 -31.72 -36.82 -49.80
C VAL A 252 -31.39 -38.08 -49.03
N PHE A 253 -30.09 -38.32 -48.81
CA PHE A 253 -29.66 -39.28 -47.80
C PHE A 253 -29.84 -38.64 -46.43
N SER A 254 -30.80 -39.12 -45.64
CA SER A 254 -31.03 -38.57 -44.29
C SER A 254 -29.96 -39.06 -43.31
N LYS A 255 -29.33 -38.13 -42.59
CA LYS A 255 -28.35 -38.38 -41.51
C LYS A 255 -27.33 -39.47 -41.83
N VAL A 256 -26.47 -39.26 -42.81
CA VAL A 256 -25.47 -40.27 -43.23
C VAL A 256 -24.54 -40.62 -42.07
N GLN A 257 -24.52 -41.89 -41.63
CA GLN A 257 -23.72 -42.34 -40.47
C GLN A 257 -22.49 -43.16 -40.85
N GLU A 258 -22.46 -43.70 -42.06
CA GLU A 258 -21.40 -44.56 -42.57
C GLU A 258 -21.24 -44.38 -44.09
N GLU A 259 -20.09 -44.79 -44.63
CA GLU A 259 -19.83 -44.76 -46.07
C GLU A 259 -20.82 -45.68 -46.79
N THR A 260 -21.56 -45.14 -47.75
CA THR A 260 -22.66 -45.85 -48.40
C THR A 260 -22.39 -46.01 -49.90
N GLU A 261 -22.50 -47.23 -50.42
CA GLU A 261 -22.46 -47.51 -51.85
C GLU A 261 -23.88 -47.45 -52.44
N PHE A 262 -24.03 -46.79 -53.59
CA PHE A 262 -25.33 -46.62 -54.24
C PHE A 262 -25.21 -46.68 -55.76
N HIS A 263 -26.30 -47.05 -56.44
CA HIS A 263 -26.42 -46.97 -57.89
C HIS A 263 -27.83 -46.53 -58.28
N PHE A 264 -28.03 -46.14 -59.53
CA PHE A 264 -29.32 -45.69 -60.05
C PHE A 264 -29.96 -46.76 -60.93
N LEU A 265 -31.29 -46.82 -60.93
CA LEU A 265 -32.10 -47.71 -61.75
C LEU A 265 -33.24 -46.91 -62.37
N ALA A 266 -33.31 -46.89 -63.70
CA ALA A 266 -34.38 -46.22 -64.44
C ALA A 266 -34.68 -46.98 -65.73
N GLY A 267 -35.96 -47.11 -66.11
CA GLY A 267 -36.36 -47.77 -67.38
C GLY A 267 -35.82 -49.19 -67.59
N GLY A 268 -35.47 -49.93 -66.52
CA GLY A 268 -34.87 -51.28 -66.59
C GLY A 268 -33.34 -51.31 -66.71
N PHE A 269 -32.66 -50.16 -66.77
CA PHE A 269 -31.21 -50.03 -66.88
C PHE A 269 -30.57 -49.55 -65.57
N THR A 270 -29.39 -50.06 -65.24
CA THR A 270 -28.62 -49.72 -64.03
C THR A 270 -27.40 -48.87 -64.36
N SER A 271 -27.06 -47.92 -63.49
CA SER A 271 -25.81 -47.16 -63.56
C SER A 271 -24.62 -47.94 -63.00
N ASN A 272 -23.42 -47.35 -63.11
CA ASN A 272 -22.27 -47.75 -62.31
C ASN A 272 -22.56 -47.53 -60.81
N THR A 273 -21.88 -48.28 -59.94
CA THR A 273 -21.90 -48.07 -58.49
C THR A 273 -21.03 -46.88 -58.12
N PHE A 274 -21.57 -46.00 -57.29
CA PHE A 274 -20.91 -44.82 -56.73
C PHE A 274 -20.79 -44.97 -55.22
N LYS A 275 -19.75 -44.37 -54.64
CA LYS A 275 -19.50 -44.39 -53.19
C LYS A 275 -19.67 -43.00 -52.60
N LEU A 276 -20.54 -42.87 -51.61
CA LEU A 276 -20.69 -41.66 -50.79
C LEU A 276 -19.72 -41.77 -49.61
N GLY A 277 -18.62 -41.01 -49.66
CA GLY A 277 -17.66 -40.94 -48.56
C GLY A 277 -18.21 -40.16 -47.36
N MET A 278 -17.76 -40.48 -46.15
CA MET A 278 -18.16 -39.79 -44.93
C MET A 278 -17.01 -38.92 -44.41
N ILE A 279 -17.32 -37.69 -44.04
CA ILE A 279 -16.41 -36.80 -43.31
C ILE A 279 -17.01 -36.45 -41.95
N ALA A 280 -16.24 -36.63 -40.87
CA ALA A 280 -16.63 -36.17 -39.55
C ALA A 280 -16.23 -34.70 -39.37
N ARG A 281 -17.07 -33.90 -38.73
CA ARG A 281 -16.66 -32.56 -38.27
C ARG A 281 -15.97 -32.68 -36.91
N PRO A 282 -14.90 -31.93 -36.66
CA PRO A 282 -14.27 -31.91 -35.35
C PRO A 282 -15.25 -31.32 -34.30
N SER A 283 -15.24 -31.87 -33.09
CA SER A 283 -16.10 -31.40 -32.00
C SER A 283 -15.35 -31.23 -30.68
N LEU A 284 -15.83 -30.32 -29.83
CA LEU A 284 -15.30 -30.10 -28.49
C LEU A 284 -16.10 -30.96 -27.51
N LEU A 285 -15.46 -31.93 -26.86
CA LEU A 285 -16.12 -32.82 -25.90
C LEU A 285 -16.27 -32.15 -24.53
N SER A 286 -15.18 -31.59 -24.03
CA SER A 286 -15.12 -30.89 -22.74
C SER A 286 -13.88 -30.01 -22.67
N PHE A 287 -13.84 -29.11 -21.72
CA PHE A 287 -12.62 -28.38 -21.39
C PHE A 287 -12.58 -28.02 -19.92
N ASN A 288 -11.38 -28.04 -19.35
CA ASN A 288 -11.13 -27.59 -17.99
C ASN A 288 -10.39 -26.25 -18.04
N VAL A 289 -10.75 -25.35 -17.15
CA VAL A 289 -10.12 -24.03 -17.01
C VAL A 289 -9.48 -23.94 -15.63
N GLN A 290 -8.20 -23.68 -15.59
CA GLN A 290 -7.47 -23.37 -14.36
C GLN A 290 -7.13 -21.88 -14.32
N LEU A 291 -7.54 -21.20 -13.25
CA LEU A 291 -7.24 -19.79 -12.98
C LEU A 291 -6.03 -19.68 -12.06
N LYS A 292 -4.95 -19.10 -12.58
CA LYS A 292 -3.75 -18.76 -11.80
C LYS A 292 -3.75 -17.26 -11.54
N TYR A 293 -4.20 -16.89 -10.34
CA TYR A 293 -4.24 -15.49 -9.90
C TYR A 293 -2.83 -14.93 -9.65
N PRO A 294 -2.64 -13.60 -9.85
CA PRO A 294 -1.41 -12.93 -9.43
C PRO A 294 -1.13 -13.10 -7.93
N ALA A 295 0.15 -13.24 -7.58
CA ALA A 295 0.57 -13.50 -6.20
C ALA A 295 0.13 -12.41 -5.19
N TYR A 296 0.03 -11.15 -5.61
CA TYR A 296 -0.34 -10.03 -4.73
C TYR A 296 -1.80 -10.10 -4.23
N LEU A 297 -2.67 -10.87 -4.90
CA LEU A 297 -4.06 -11.07 -4.51
C LEU A 297 -4.22 -12.10 -3.37
N ASN A 298 -3.17 -12.85 -3.02
CA ASN A 298 -3.22 -13.94 -2.02
C ASN A 298 -4.38 -14.94 -2.23
N LYS A 299 -4.81 -15.14 -3.49
CA LYS A 299 -5.84 -16.11 -3.87
C LYS A 299 -5.20 -17.42 -4.31
N THR A 300 -5.78 -18.54 -3.86
CA THR A 300 -5.45 -19.87 -4.36
C THR A 300 -5.99 -20.07 -5.77
N SER A 301 -5.33 -20.91 -6.58
CA SER A 301 -5.84 -21.26 -7.90
C SER A 301 -7.20 -21.93 -7.82
N GLU A 302 -8.06 -21.62 -8.80
CA GLU A 302 -9.41 -22.18 -8.92
C GLU A 302 -9.51 -22.98 -10.23
N ASP A 303 -10.18 -24.13 -10.19
CA ASP A 303 -10.40 -25.01 -11.33
C ASP A 303 -11.89 -25.06 -11.66
N PHE A 304 -12.23 -24.96 -12.94
CA PHE A 304 -13.60 -25.00 -13.45
C PHE A 304 -13.75 -25.99 -14.59
N ASP A 305 -14.85 -26.74 -14.58
CA ASP A 305 -15.15 -27.74 -15.61
C ASP A 305 -16.24 -27.22 -16.55
N ASN A 306 -15.94 -27.15 -17.84
CA ASN A 306 -16.82 -26.68 -18.92
C ASN A 306 -17.38 -25.25 -18.74
N VAL A 307 -16.70 -24.40 -17.96
CA VAL A 307 -17.08 -22.99 -17.78
C VAL A 307 -16.30 -22.11 -18.74
N GLY A 308 -16.97 -21.60 -19.78
CA GLY A 308 -16.33 -20.74 -20.78
C GLY A 308 -16.40 -19.24 -20.46
N ASN A 309 -17.46 -18.79 -19.79
CA ASN A 309 -17.61 -17.40 -19.39
C ASN A 309 -16.98 -17.18 -18.01
N LEU A 310 -15.97 -16.31 -17.94
CA LEU A 310 -15.14 -16.16 -16.75
C LEU A 310 -15.09 -14.71 -16.29
N ILE A 311 -15.10 -14.50 -14.97
CA ILE A 311 -14.86 -13.19 -14.35
C ILE A 311 -13.55 -13.29 -13.59
N VAL A 312 -12.52 -12.56 -14.04
CA VAL A 312 -11.17 -12.68 -13.49
C VAL A 312 -10.59 -11.30 -13.14
N PRO A 313 -9.80 -11.18 -12.05
CA PRO A 313 -9.00 -9.99 -11.82
C PRO A 313 -7.97 -9.78 -12.93
N GLU A 314 -7.58 -8.53 -13.14
CA GLU A 314 -6.51 -8.16 -14.06
C GLU A 314 -5.19 -8.92 -13.78
N GLY A 315 -4.51 -9.36 -14.82
CA GLY A 315 -3.25 -10.10 -14.70
C GLY A 315 -3.40 -11.60 -14.43
N THR A 316 -4.63 -12.10 -14.25
CA THR A 316 -4.91 -13.54 -14.12
C THR A 316 -4.47 -14.30 -15.37
N VAL A 317 -3.76 -15.40 -15.16
CA VAL A 317 -3.39 -16.34 -16.22
C VAL A 317 -4.46 -17.43 -16.26
N VAL A 318 -5.12 -17.55 -17.40
CA VAL A 318 -6.14 -18.57 -17.65
C VAL A 318 -5.49 -19.68 -18.47
N GLU A 319 -5.55 -20.90 -17.96
CA GLU A 319 -5.06 -22.10 -18.62
C GLU A 319 -6.24 -23.00 -19.01
N TRP A 320 -6.39 -23.26 -20.30
CA TRP A 320 -7.41 -24.16 -20.84
C TRP A 320 -6.80 -25.50 -21.20
N LYS A 321 -7.51 -26.56 -20.86
CA LYS A 321 -7.25 -27.94 -21.28
C LYS A 321 -8.47 -28.43 -22.05
N PHE A 322 -8.42 -28.38 -23.38
CA PHE A 322 -9.51 -28.81 -24.25
C PHE A 322 -9.38 -30.28 -24.61
N LYS A 323 -10.49 -31.03 -24.53
CA LYS A 323 -10.63 -32.39 -25.04
C LYS A 323 -11.48 -32.37 -26.29
N THR A 324 -10.96 -32.85 -27.40
CA THR A 324 -11.64 -32.78 -28.71
C THR A 324 -11.77 -34.16 -29.34
N ASP A 325 -12.81 -34.32 -30.15
CA ASP A 325 -13.00 -35.49 -31.01
C ASP A 325 -12.80 -35.11 -32.49
N GLU A 326 -12.16 -36.00 -33.26
CA GLU A 326 -11.89 -35.83 -34.70
C GLU A 326 -11.22 -34.50 -35.09
N ALA A 327 -10.45 -33.87 -34.19
CA ALA A 327 -9.76 -32.59 -34.39
C ALA A 327 -8.23 -32.74 -34.49
N ASP A 328 -7.65 -32.24 -35.58
CA ASP A 328 -6.19 -32.27 -35.79
C ASP A 328 -5.51 -30.99 -35.28
N SER A 329 -6.22 -29.87 -35.30
CA SER A 329 -5.74 -28.58 -34.81
C SER A 329 -6.85 -27.74 -34.17
N LEU A 330 -6.47 -26.96 -33.16
CA LEU A 330 -7.33 -26.03 -32.45
C LEU A 330 -6.69 -24.63 -32.50
N ASN A 331 -7.49 -23.64 -32.87
CA ASN A 331 -7.12 -22.23 -32.78
C ASN A 331 -8.07 -21.50 -31.84
N VAL A 332 -7.52 -20.60 -31.03
CA VAL A 332 -8.33 -19.67 -30.23
C VAL A 332 -8.21 -18.29 -30.85
N ILE A 333 -9.35 -17.67 -31.13
CA ILE A 333 -9.43 -16.36 -31.75
C ILE A 333 -9.92 -15.38 -30.69
N PHE A 334 -9.13 -14.35 -30.40
CA PHE A 334 -9.56 -13.24 -29.55
C PHE A 334 -9.93 -12.04 -30.41
N GLU A 335 -10.83 -11.20 -29.91
CA GLU A 335 -11.29 -9.99 -30.59
C GLU A 335 -10.11 -9.10 -31.05
N GLY A 336 -10.08 -8.76 -32.35
CA GLY A 336 -9.01 -7.94 -32.95
C GLY A 336 -7.65 -8.65 -33.14
N SER A 337 -7.54 -9.94 -32.86
CA SER A 337 -6.29 -10.71 -32.98
C SER A 337 -6.32 -11.78 -34.07
N LYS A 338 -5.15 -12.15 -34.60
CA LYS A 338 -5.02 -13.29 -35.51
C LYS A 338 -5.28 -14.61 -34.73
N PRO A 339 -5.83 -15.66 -35.38
CA PRO A 339 -6.02 -16.96 -34.73
C PRO A 339 -4.73 -17.48 -34.10
N LEU A 340 -4.77 -17.77 -32.80
CA LEU A 340 -3.64 -18.29 -32.05
C LEU A 340 -3.69 -19.82 -32.08
N LYS A 341 -2.63 -20.43 -32.62
CA LYS A 341 -2.51 -21.89 -32.71
C LYS A 341 -2.22 -22.48 -31.33
N VAL A 342 -3.01 -23.47 -30.92
CA VAL A 342 -2.86 -24.13 -29.63
C VAL A 342 -1.92 -25.33 -29.75
N SER A 343 -1.06 -25.53 -28.73
CA SER A 343 -0.17 -26.69 -28.65
C SER A 343 -0.95 -27.98 -28.45
N LYS A 344 -0.70 -28.96 -29.31
CA LYS A 344 -1.24 -30.31 -29.21
C LYS A 344 -0.45 -31.10 -28.17
N GLY A 345 -1.14 -31.70 -27.20
CA GLY A 345 -0.59 -32.63 -26.23
C GLY A 345 -0.35 -34.02 -26.81
N LEU A 346 -0.16 -35.02 -25.95
CA LEU A 346 0.25 -36.38 -26.34
C LEU A 346 -0.83 -37.21 -27.07
N ILE A 347 -2.13 -36.90 -26.95
CA ILE A 347 -3.24 -37.71 -27.50
C ILE A 347 -4.34 -36.83 -28.16
N THR A 348 -5.37 -36.40 -27.40
CA THR A 348 -6.56 -35.63 -27.83
C THR A 348 -6.71 -34.29 -27.11
N ASP A 349 -5.70 -33.91 -26.34
CA ASP A 349 -5.76 -32.76 -25.43
C ASP A 349 -4.98 -31.57 -26.01
N PHE A 350 -5.61 -30.39 -25.99
CA PHE A 350 -4.99 -29.13 -26.40
C PHE A 350 -4.87 -28.22 -25.19
N ASN A 351 -3.65 -27.73 -24.93
CA ASN A 351 -3.37 -26.84 -23.80
C ASN A 351 -3.05 -25.45 -24.31
N PHE A 352 -3.77 -24.45 -23.79
CA PHE A 352 -3.55 -23.04 -24.11
C PHE A 352 -3.48 -22.23 -22.83
N GLN A 353 -2.58 -21.25 -22.77
CA GLN A 353 -2.53 -20.32 -21.66
C GLN A 353 -2.40 -18.89 -22.17
N LYS A 354 -3.11 -17.96 -21.53
CA LYS A 354 -2.99 -16.53 -21.83
C LYS A 354 -3.25 -15.70 -20.57
N ARG A 355 -2.51 -14.60 -20.43
CA ARG A 355 -2.74 -13.58 -19.40
C ARG A 355 -3.71 -12.53 -19.91
N PHE A 356 -4.67 -12.14 -19.09
CA PHE A 356 -5.70 -11.15 -19.45
C PHE A 356 -5.51 -9.83 -18.70
N ALA A 357 -5.41 -8.75 -19.47
CA ALA A 357 -5.38 -7.38 -18.95
C ALA A 357 -6.67 -6.59 -19.26
N LYS A 358 -7.46 -7.03 -20.25
CA LYS A 358 -8.71 -6.39 -20.67
C LYS A 358 -9.78 -7.43 -20.98
N SER A 359 -11.04 -7.07 -20.75
CA SER A 359 -12.19 -7.86 -21.13
C SER A 359 -12.24 -8.06 -22.64
N GLN A 360 -12.45 -9.29 -23.10
CA GLN A 360 -12.51 -9.61 -24.51
C GLN A 360 -13.29 -10.90 -24.75
N ASN A 361 -13.91 -11.01 -25.92
CA ASN A 361 -14.52 -12.23 -26.39
C ASN A 361 -13.47 -13.17 -26.97
N TYR A 362 -13.71 -14.48 -26.86
CA TYR A 362 -12.89 -15.49 -27.51
C TYR A 362 -13.72 -16.59 -28.15
N GLU A 363 -13.21 -17.13 -29.25
CA GLU A 363 -13.82 -18.18 -30.04
C GLU A 363 -12.86 -19.35 -30.20
N VAL A 364 -13.37 -20.57 -30.05
CA VAL A 364 -12.61 -21.81 -30.24
C VAL A 364 -12.97 -22.37 -31.62
N LEU A 365 -11.96 -22.48 -32.47
CA LEU A 365 -12.10 -22.98 -33.83
C LEU A 365 -11.31 -24.28 -34.01
N LEU A 366 -12.03 -25.35 -34.32
CA LEU A 366 -11.48 -26.68 -34.53
C LEU A 366 -11.34 -26.96 -36.03
N LYS A 367 -10.26 -27.65 -36.43
CA LYS A 367 -10.05 -28.11 -37.81
C LYS A 367 -9.48 -29.53 -37.83
N ASN A 368 -9.89 -30.29 -38.82
CA ASN A 368 -9.32 -31.61 -39.14
C ASN A 368 -8.61 -31.61 -40.51
N LYS A 369 -7.97 -32.73 -40.85
CA LYS A 369 -7.23 -32.97 -42.11
C LYS A 369 -8.08 -32.73 -43.37
N ASN A 370 -9.40 -32.92 -43.28
CA ASN A 370 -10.34 -32.72 -44.38
C ASN A 370 -10.79 -31.25 -44.49
N ALA A 371 -10.07 -30.34 -43.82
CA ALA A 371 -10.32 -28.89 -43.78
C ALA A 371 -11.73 -28.50 -43.29
N THR A 372 -12.44 -29.42 -42.64
CA THR A 372 -13.78 -29.17 -42.11
C THR A 372 -13.68 -28.50 -40.74
N THR A 373 -14.56 -27.53 -40.47
CA THR A 373 -14.65 -26.84 -39.18
C THR A 373 -15.74 -27.46 -38.31
N ASN A 374 -15.72 -27.14 -37.01
CA ASN A 374 -16.83 -27.43 -36.10
C ASN A 374 -18.16 -26.85 -36.62
N ALA A 375 -19.27 -27.54 -36.35
CA ALA A 375 -20.60 -27.16 -36.83
C ALA A 375 -21.14 -25.90 -36.13
N ASP A 376 -21.04 -25.86 -34.80
CA ASP A 376 -21.53 -24.75 -33.98
C ASP A 376 -20.41 -23.77 -33.63
N LYS A 377 -20.76 -22.49 -33.55
CA LYS A 377 -19.85 -21.44 -33.10
C LYS A 377 -19.64 -21.53 -31.58
N ILE A 378 -18.41 -21.84 -31.15
CA ILE A 378 -18.04 -21.94 -29.73
C ILE A 378 -17.44 -20.61 -29.28
N SER A 379 -18.29 -19.70 -28.79
CA SER A 379 -17.89 -18.35 -28.34
C SER A 379 -18.16 -18.13 -26.85
N TYR A 380 -17.21 -17.53 -26.16
CA TYR A 380 -17.28 -17.19 -24.75
C TYR A 380 -16.72 -15.79 -24.50
N TYR A 381 -16.96 -15.24 -23.30
CA TYR A 381 -16.42 -13.96 -22.89
C TYR A 381 -15.59 -14.06 -21.60
N ILE A 382 -14.54 -13.25 -21.51
CA ILE A 382 -13.76 -13.07 -20.29
C ILE A 382 -13.96 -11.63 -19.84
N ASN A 383 -14.55 -11.45 -18.66
CA ASN A 383 -14.70 -10.15 -18.03
C ASN A 383 -13.55 -9.93 -17.04
N VAL A 384 -12.69 -8.95 -17.34
CA VAL A 384 -11.56 -8.56 -16.50
C VAL A 384 -11.98 -7.43 -15.58
N ILE A 385 -11.86 -7.63 -14.26
CA ILE A 385 -12.07 -6.58 -13.26
C ILE A 385 -10.73 -5.83 -13.09
N PRO A 386 -10.65 -4.55 -13.49
CA PRO A 386 -9.43 -3.76 -13.34
C PRO A 386 -9.18 -3.43 -11.86
N ASP A 387 -7.91 -3.35 -11.52
CA ASP A 387 -7.43 -2.97 -10.19
C ASP A 387 -7.56 -1.45 -10.00
N LYS A 388 -8.26 -1.00 -8.95
CA LYS A 388 -8.57 0.43 -8.74
C LYS A 388 -7.47 1.15 -7.96
N TYR A 389 -7.51 2.48 -7.97
CA TYR A 389 -6.63 3.28 -7.11
C TYR A 389 -7.15 3.25 -5.66
N PRO A 390 -6.25 3.29 -4.66
CA PRO A 390 -6.64 3.34 -3.26
C PRO A 390 -7.36 4.67 -2.96
N GLN A 391 -8.28 4.65 -2.01
CA GLN A 391 -9.03 5.82 -1.57
C GLN A 391 -8.57 6.28 -0.18
N ILE A 392 -8.46 7.59 0.01
CA ILE A 392 -8.13 8.22 1.29
C ILE A 392 -9.09 9.36 1.59
N SER A 393 -9.64 9.36 2.80
CA SER A 393 -10.42 10.46 3.36
C SER A 393 -9.88 10.76 4.75
N PHE A 394 -9.70 12.04 5.10
CA PHE A 394 -9.21 12.42 6.41
C PHE A 394 -9.75 13.78 6.84
N GLU A 395 -9.76 13.97 8.15
CA GLU A 395 -10.03 15.20 8.87
C GLU A 395 -8.82 15.55 9.73
N GLN A 396 -8.62 16.85 9.95
CA GLN A 396 -7.53 17.36 10.78
C GLN A 396 -8.09 18.14 11.96
N ILE A 397 -7.47 17.95 13.12
CA ILE A 397 -7.61 18.82 14.28
C ILE A 397 -6.23 19.43 14.56
N LYS A 398 -6.19 20.76 14.64
CA LYS A 398 -4.97 21.49 14.95
C LYS A 398 -5.03 22.02 16.36
N ASP A 399 -3.91 21.97 17.06
CA ASP A 399 -3.74 22.71 18.30
C ASP A 399 -3.68 24.21 17.97
N SER A 400 -4.74 24.95 18.30
CA SER A 400 -4.80 26.40 18.10
C SER A 400 -4.28 27.20 19.29
N SER A 401 -3.92 26.55 20.41
CA SER A 401 -3.43 27.23 21.60
C SER A 401 -1.90 27.16 21.65
N LEU A 402 -1.35 25.95 21.65
CA LEU A 402 0.09 25.74 21.80
C LEU A 402 0.75 25.34 20.48
N TYR A 403 -0.02 25.10 19.41
CA TYR A 403 0.45 24.71 18.07
C TYR A 403 1.41 23.51 18.08
N ASN A 404 1.32 22.64 19.09
CA ASN A 404 2.27 21.55 19.36
C ASN A 404 2.06 20.33 18.47
N TYR A 405 0.83 20.10 18.00
CA TYR A 405 0.49 18.92 17.22
C TYR A 405 -0.57 19.21 16.16
N ILE A 406 -0.59 18.33 15.16
CA ILE A 406 -1.70 18.17 14.22
C ILE A 406 -2.21 16.74 14.37
N GLY A 407 -3.44 16.59 14.83
CA GLY A 407 -4.14 15.32 14.85
C GLY A 407 -4.79 15.07 13.50
N ILE A 408 -4.49 13.94 12.88
CA ILE A 408 -5.00 13.55 11.57
C ILE A 408 -5.77 12.25 11.76
N GLY A 409 -7.06 12.24 11.42
CA GLY A 409 -7.91 11.06 11.56
C GLY A 409 -8.75 10.82 10.31
N GLY A 410 -8.85 9.59 9.85
CA GLY A 410 -9.50 9.32 8.56
C GLY A 410 -9.72 7.84 8.27
N SER A 411 -10.06 7.53 7.03
CA SER A 411 -10.14 6.16 6.50
C SER A 411 -9.36 5.99 5.20
N ILE A 412 -8.73 4.83 5.07
CA ILE A 412 -8.06 4.36 3.87
C ILE A 412 -8.73 3.08 3.40
N THR A 413 -8.91 2.93 2.09
CA THR A 413 -9.60 1.78 1.51
C THR A 413 -9.02 1.39 0.18
N ASP A 414 -8.92 0.08 -0.04
CA ASP A 414 -8.45 -0.52 -1.26
C ASP A 414 -9.24 -1.81 -1.56
N ASP A 415 -9.22 -2.29 -2.80
CA ASP A 415 -9.93 -3.50 -3.21
C ASP A 415 -9.12 -4.79 -2.98
N TYR A 416 -7.78 -4.74 -3.01
CA TYR A 416 -6.92 -5.93 -2.87
C TYR A 416 -5.83 -5.80 -1.80
N GLY A 417 -5.51 -4.59 -1.34
CA GLY A 417 -4.67 -4.36 -0.17
C GLY A 417 -3.73 -3.17 -0.30
N LEU A 418 -3.22 -2.71 0.83
CA LEU A 418 -2.34 -1.56 0.92
C LEU A 418 -0.89 -1.99 1.16
N SER A 419 0.07 -1.34 0.49
CA SER A 419 1.49 -1.62 0.65
C SER A 419 2.23 -0.56 1.45
N ASP A 420 1.80 0.70 1.38
CA ASP A 420 2.47 1.83 2.02
C ASP A 420 1.49 2.96 2.40
N PHE A 421 1.76 3.65 3.49
CA PHE A 421 0.97 4.80 3.95
C PHE A 421 1.85 5.82 4.65
N LYS A 422 1.98 7.02 4.07
CA LYS A 422 2.93 8.04 4.51
C LYS A 422 2.30 9.41 4.68
N PHE A 423 2.80 10.11 5.69
CA PHE A 423 2.66 11.54 5.87
C PHE A 423 3.82 12.25 5.16
N MET A 424 3.50 13.05 4.14
CA MET A 424 4.46 13.81 3.35
C MET A 424 4.43 15.26 3.80
N TYR A 425 5.56 15.85 4.22
CA TYR A 425 5.59 17.22 4.72
C TYR A 425 6.83 18.03 4.30
N ARG A 426 6.71 19.36 4.29
CA ARG A 426 7.83 20.30 4.11
C ARG A 426 7.61 21.57 4.93
N THR A 427 8.71 22.14 5.45
CA THR A 427 8.68 23.26 6.41
C THR A 427 9.03 24.62 5.82
N LYS A 428 9.58 24.67 4.59
CA LYS A 428 9.89 25.91 3.87
C LYS A 428 9.16 25.91 2.53
N SER A 429 8.40 26.98 2.26
CA SER A 429 7.71 27.15 0.98
C SER A 429 8.75 27.41 -0.12
N GLY A 430 8.81 26.54 -1.14
CA GLY A 430 9.85 26.54 -2.19
C GLY A 430 10.00 25.18 -2.89
N ASN A 431 11.07 24.99 -3.69
CA ASN A 431 11.34 23.77 -4.47
C ASN A 431 11.96 22.62 -3.64
N THR A 432 11.77 22.62 -2.32
CA THR A 432 12.31 21.56 -1.45
C THR A 432 11.42 20.31 -1.52
N PRO A 433 12.02 19.09 -1.60
CA PRO A 433 11.26 17.86 -1.67
C PRO A 433 10.54 17.58 -0.35
N PHE A 434 9.35 16.97 -0.42
CA PHE A 434 8.61 16.53 0.76
C PHE A 434 9.37 15.40 1.47
N LYS A 435 9.49 15.52 2.79
CA LYS A 435 9.96 14.46 3.68
C LYS A 435 8.81 13.49 3.96
N ALA A 436 9.11 12.19 4.04
CA ALA A 436 8.13 11.14 4.27
C ALA A 436 8.24 10.58 5.69
N VAL A 437 7.11 10.37 6.35
CA VAL A 437 7.00 9.69 7.65
C VAL A 437 5.98 8.56 7.51
N ASP A 438 6.37 7.34 7.88
CA ASP A 438 5.48 6.19 7.79
C ASP A 438 4.39 6.26 8.86
N ILE A 439 3.13 6.11 8.46
CA ILE A 439 2.00 6.01 9.37
C ILE A 439 1.68 4.52 9.58
N PRO A 440 1.57 4.01 10.81
CA PRO A 440 1.19 2.62 11.06
C PRO A 440 -0.20 2.29 10.48
N PHE A 441 -0.30 1.18 9.75
CA PHE A 441 -1.55 0.65 9.21
C PHE A 441 -1.52 -0.88 9.13
N ASN A 442 -2.68 -1.51 9.01
CA ASN A 442 -2.80 -2.96 8.82
C ASN A 442 -2.84 -3.32 7.32
N LYS A 443 -1.83 -4.05 6.85
CA LYS A 443 -1.73 -4.49 5.44
C LYS A 443 -2.82 -5.49 5.00
N THR A 444 -3.44 -6.19 5.96
CA THR A 444 -4.45 -7.24 5.68
C THR A 444 -5.88 -6.70 5.60
N SER A 445 -6.12 -5.48 6.08
CA SER A 445 -7.46 -4.87 6.08
C SER A 445 -7.69 -4.07 4.80
N LEU A 446 -8.71 -4.44 4.03
CA LEU A 446 -9.12 -3.74 2.79
C LEU A 446 -9.70 -2.34 3.08
N SER A 447 -10.35 -2.16 4.22
CA SER A 447 -10.84 -0.88 4.70
C SER A 447 -10.45 -0.70 6.16
N GLN A 448 -9.87 0.45 6.51
CA GLN A 448 -9.52 0.75 7.88
C GLN A 448 -9.52 2.25 8.16
N THR A 449 -9.82 2.60 9.40
CA THR A 449 -9.66 3.94 9.94
C THR A 449 -8.28 4.10 10.58
N PHE A 450 -7.71 5.29 10.52
CA PHE A 450 -6.43 5.62 11.11
C PHE A 450 -6.53 6.91 11.93
N PHE A 451 -5.67 7.01 12.94
CA PHE A 451 -5.42 8.24 13.67
C PHE A 451 -3.91 8.39 13.85
N TYR A 452 -3.39 9.55 13.48
CA TYR A 452 -1.97 9.86 13.58
C TYR A 452 -1.77 11.27 14.12
N GLN A 453 -0.99 11.41 15.19
CA GLN A 453 -0.66 12.69 15.79
C GLN A 453 0.73 13.12 15.35
N VAL A 454 0.79 14.16 14.53
CA VAL A 454 2.04 14.77 14.08
C VAL A 454 2.52 15.71 15.18
N ASN A 455 3.66 15.41 15.80
CA ASN A 455 4.31 16.32 16.74
C ASN A 455 5.09 17.40 15.97
N ILE A 456 4.63 18.64 16.09
CA ILE A 456 5.18 19.80 15.37
C ILE A 456 6.49 20.28 16.00
N ASN A 457 6.70 20.02 17.30
CA ASN A 457 7.90 20.47 18.01
C ASN A 457 9.17 19.82 17.45
N ASN A 458 9.07 18.57 16.99
CA ASN A 458 10.19 17.84 16.36
C ASN A 458 10.56 18.38 14.97
N LEU A 459 9.73 19.25 14.38
CA LEU A 459 9.95 19.80 13.05
C LEU A 459 10.77 21.09 13.06
N GLY A 460 11.01 21.69 14.23
CA GLY A 460 11.85 22.89 14.40
C GLY A 460 11.31 24.12 13.65
N LEU A 461 9.98 24.29 13.61
CA LEU A 461 9.34 25.44 12.95
C LEU A 461 9.53 26.71 13.79
N GLU A 462 9.94 27.80 13.15
CA GLU A 462 10.06 29.12 13.75
C GLU A 462 8.82 29.99 13.52
N LYS A 463 8.77 31.19 14.13
CA LYS A 463 7.67 32.15 13.98
C LYS A 463 7.46 32.46 12.49
N SER A 464 6.21 32.45 12.01
CA SER A 464 5.82 32.66 10.60
C SER A 464 6.14 31.52 9.61
N ASP A 465 6.71 30.40 10.04
CA ASP A 465 6.92 29.25 9.16
C ASP A 465 5.59 28.59 8.72
N LYS A 466 5.61 27.96 7.55
CA LYS A 466 4.46 27.21 7.00
C LYS A 466 4.85 25.76 6.78
N LEU A 467 4.08 24.86 7.41
CA LEU A 467 4.13 23.43 7.17
C LEU A 467 3.12 23.06 6.09
N GLU A 468 3.60 22.64 4.94
CA GLU A 468 2.76 22.08 3.88
C GLU A 468 2.84 20.56 3.95
N TYR A 469 1.70 19.89 3.93
CA TYR A 469 1.65 18.43 4.05
C TYR A 469 0.48 17.81 3.30
N TYR A 470 0.64 16.54 2.95
CA TYR A 470 -0.41 15.68 2.40
C TYR A 470 -0.18 14.24 2.83
N LEU A 471 -1.21 13.42 2.72
CA LEU A 471 -1.13 11.98 2.95
C LEU A 471 -1.02 11.26 1.61
N GLN A 472 -0.19 10.23 1.57
CA GLN A 472 -0.05 9.35 0.41
C GLN A 472 -0.28 7.90 0.82
N VAL A 473 -1.23 7.26 0.17
CA VAL A 473 -1.51 5.83 0.32
C VAL A 473 -1.17 5.12 -0.98
N THR A 474 -0.57 3.94 -0.88
CA THR A 474 -0.10 3.14 -2.01
C THR A 474 -0.66 1.73 -1.92
N ASP A 475 -1.23 1.23 -3.02
CA ASP A 475 -1.78 -0.13 -3.11
C ASP A 475 -0.69 -1.20 -3.26
N ASN A 476 -1.11 -2.46 -3.36
CA ASN A 476 -0.24 -3.61 -3.59
C ASN A 476 -0.23 -4.10 -5.05
N ASP A 477 -0.68 -3.30 -6.03
CA ASP A 477 -0.80 -3.69 -7.44
C ASP A 477 0.56 -4.16 -7.99
N GLY A 478 0.64 -5.45 -8.33
CA GLY A 478 1.82 -6.10 -8.89
C GLY A 478 1.83 -6.20 -10.42
N VAL A 479 0.75 -5.80 -11.09
CA VAL A 479 0.56 -5.96 -12.55
C VAL A 479 0.89 -4.66 -13.29
N ASN A 480 0.32 -3.54 -12.85
CA ASN A 480 0.56 -2.21 -13.43
C ASN A 480 1.68 -1.43 -12.71
N GLY A 481 2.17 -1.98 -11.61
CA GLY A 481 3.03 -1.29 -10.65
C GLY A 481 2.18 -0.56 -9.60
N ARG A 482 2.73 -0.44 -8.40
CA ARG A 482 2.00 0.11 -7.25
C ARG A 482 1.48 1.51 -7.54
N LYS A 483 0.16 1.69 -7.48
CA LYS A 483 -0.47 2.99 -7.70
C LYS A 483 -0.63 3.71 -6.37
N SER A 484 -0.58 5.04 -6.42
CA SER A 484 -0.63 5.86 -5.20
C SER A 484 -1.67 6.96 -5.35
N THR A 485 -2.42 7.20 -4.28
CA THR A 485 -3.38 8.30 -4.17
C THR A 485 -2.87 9.30 -3.14
N LYS A 486 -2.91 10.58 -3.51
CA LYS A 486 -2.52 11.69 -2.64
C LYS A 486 -3.76 12.44 -2.17
N SER A 487 -3.76 12.86 -0.91
CA SER A 487 -4.76 13.78 -0.41
C SER A 487 -4.54 15.20 -0.92
N GLY A 488 -5.53 16.08 -0.70
CA GLY A 488 -5.33 17.53 -0.85
C GLY A 488 -4.16 18.01 0.02
N THR A 489 -3.38 18.97 -0.50
CA THR A 489 -2.28 19.58 0.26
C THR A 489 -2.85 20.58 1.27
N MET A 490 -2.52 20.37 2.53
CA MET A 490 -2.92 21.23 3.64
C MET A 490 -1.74 22.12 4.04
N VAL A 491 -2.06 23.31 4.56
CA VAL A 491 -1.06 24.26 5.06
C VAL A 491 -1.37 24.59 6.51
N PHE A 492 -0.39 24.36 7.37
CA PHE A 492 -0.40 24.77 8.77
C PHE A 492 0.63 25.88 8.95
N GLY A 493 0.17 27.10 9.21
CA GLY A 493 1.04 28.25 9.46
C GLY A 493 1.24 28.47 10.95
N MET A 494 2.49 28.67 11.36
CA MET A 494 2.81 29.23 12.68
C MET A 494 2.35 30.69 12.74
N PRO A 495 1.91 31.17 13.91
CA PRO A 495 1.56 32.59 14.07
C PRO A 495 2.78 33.47 13.76
N THR A 496 2.52 34.68 13.26
CA THR A 496 3.56 35.69 13.15
C THR A 496 3.99 36.15 14.55
N ALA A 497 5.16 36.80 14.65
CA ALA A 497 5.60 37.35 15.94
C ALA A 497 4.53 38.28 16.56
N GLN A 498 3.97 39.20 15.78
CA GLN A 498 2.89 40.09 16.25
C GLN A 498 1.62 39.34 16.66
N GLN A 499 1.18 38.33 15.91
CA GLN A 499 -0.01 37.54 16.26
C GLN A 499 0.21 36.76 17.55
N PHE A 500 1.41 36.20 17.71
CA PHE A 500 1.78 35.48 18.91
C PHE A 500 1.84 36.40 20.14
N ASP A 501 2.48 37.57 20.02
CA ASP A 501 2.55 38.56 21.09
C ASP A 501 1.14 39.03 21.52
N GLN A 502 0.24 39.26 20.56
CA GLN A 502 -1.17 39.57 20.83
C GLN A 502 -1.94 38.43 21.52
N GLU A 503 -1.65 37.18 21.17
CA GLU A 503 -2.27 36.02 21.83
C GLU A 503 -1.77 35.87 23.28
N VAL A 504 -0.48 36.12 23.52
CA VAL A 504 0.12 36.15 24.85
C VAL A 504 -0.50 37.29 25.67
N GLU A 505 -0.62 38.49 25.11
CA GLU A 505 -1.21 39.64 25.80
C GLU A 505 -2.68 39.39 26.16
N LYS A 506 -3.50 38.87 25.23
CA LYS A 506 -4.88 38.45 25.53
C LYS A 506 -4.96 37.37 26.60
N GLN A 507 -3.97 36.47 26.66
CA GLN A 507 -3.92 35.44 27.68
C GLN A 507 -3.56 36.04 29.05
N ILE A 508 -2.67 37.03 29.08
CA ILE A 508 -2.34 37.78 30.30
C ILE A 508 -3.56 38.54 30.81
N GLU A 509 -4.25 39.32 29.96
CA GLU A 509 -5.48 40.05 30.33
C GLU A 509 -6.54 39.11 30.91
N LYS A 510 -6.79 37.98 30.24
CA LYS A 510 -7.70 36.94 30.76
C LYS A 510 -7.29 36.37 32.11
N THR A 511 -5.99 36.31 32.38
CA THR A 511 -5.45 35.82 33.65
C THR A 511 -5.64 36.89 34.74
N GLU A 512 -5.42 38.17 34.41
CA GLU A 512 -5.71 39.30 35.31
C GLU A 512 -7.19 39.36 35.69
N ASP A 513 -8.09 39.29 34.71
CA ASP A 513 -9.55 39.29 34.93
C ASP A 513 -9.97 38.17 35.88
N LYS A 514 -9.35 36.97 35.75
CA LYS A 514 -9.63 35.85 36.65
C LYS A 514 -9.10 36.06 38.06
N PHE A 515 -7.94 36.69 38.23
CA PHE A 515 -7.47 37.06 39.56
C PHE A 515 -8.45 38.03 40.23
N GLU A 516 -8.94 39.03 39.48
CA GLU A 516 -9.90 40.01 40.00
C GLU A 516 -11.26 39.39 40.36
N ASP A 517 -11.78 38.51 39.49
CA ASP A 517 -13.03 37.76 39.71
C ASP A 517 -12.91 36.81 40.92
N LEU A 518 -11.80 36.07 41.02
CA LEU A 518 -11.52 35.20 42.17
C LEU A 518 -11.42 36.00 43.47
N LEU A 519 -10.73 37.15 43.46
CA LEU A 519 -10.63 38.03 44.62
C LEU A 519 -11.99 38.62 45.03
N GLN A 520 -12.85 38.96 44.06
CA GLN A 520 -14.21 39.43 44.32
C GLN A 520 -15.04 38.33 44.98
N LYS A 521 -15.05 37.12 44.42
CA LYS A 521 -15.79 35.98 44.99
C LYS A 521 -15.28 35.60 46.37
N SER A 522 -13.98 35.68 46.59
CA SER A 522 -13.36 35.48 47.90
C SER A 522 -13.91 36.46 48.96
N LYS A 523 -14.05 37.74 48.60
CA LYS A 523 -14.66 38.76 49.47
C LYS A 523 -16.16 38.52 49.68
N GLU A 524 -16.88 38.11 48.64
CA GLU A 524 -18.32 37.79 48.74
C GLU A 524 -18.58 36.57 49.63
N PHE A 525 -17.76 35.52 49.49
CA PHE A 525 -17.80 34.33 50.33
C PHE A 525 -17.54 34.70 51.79
N LYS A 526 -16.48 35.47 52.07
CA LYS A 526 -16.18 35.97 53.41
C LYS A 526 -17.33 36.75 54.03
N LYS A 527 -17.94 37.68 53.28
CA LYS A 527 -19.08 38.46 53.76
C LYS A 527 -20.30 37.59 54.06
N ALA A 528 -20.57 36.60 53.21
CA ALA A 528 -21.65 35.64 53.43
C ALA A 528 -21.39 34.77 54.68
N LEU A 529 -20.14 34.33 54.88
CA LEU A 529 -19.72 33.58 56.07
C LEU A 529 -19.89 34.41 57.36
N GLU A 530 -19.49 35.68 57.33
CA GLU A 530 -19.65 36.61 58.46
C GLU A 530 -21.13 36.86 58.82
N ASN A 531 -22.00 36.99 57.82
CA ASN A 531 -23.44 37.16 58.04
C ASN A 531 -24.05 35.90 58.66
N LEU A 532 -23.74 34.72 58.09
CA LEU A 532 -24.22 33.44 58.61
C LEU A 532 -23.75 33.22 60.06
N GLU A 533 -22.48 33.50 60.35
CA GLU A 533 -21.92 33.45 61.71
C GLU A 533 -22.69 34.35 62.69
N ALA A 534 -22.99 35.58 62.28
CA ALA A 534 -23.70 36.55 63.12
C ALA A 534 -25.15 36.12 63.40
N ASP A 535 -25.81 35.46 62.45
CA ASP A 535 -27.19 35.00 62.62
C ASP A 535 -27.28 33.71 63.43
N LEU A 536 -26.36 32.77 63.20
CA LEU A 536 -26.28 31.53 63.97
C LEU A 536 -25.93 31.78 65.44
N LYS A 537 -25.13 32.81 65.77
CA LYS A 537 -24.85 33.20 67.18
C LYS A 537 -26.10 33.59 67.98
N LYS A 538 -27.18 34.00 67.32
CA LYS A 538 -28.44 34.41 67.95
C LYS A 538 -29.43 33.25 68.12
N LYS A 539 -29.18 32.13 67.43
CA LYS A 539 -30.09 30.98 67.35
C LYS A 539 -29.52 29.79 68.13
N LYS A 540 -30.41 28.92 68.63
CA LYS A 540 -30.03 27.64 69.27
C LYS A 540 -29.99 26.47 68.28
N GLU A 541 -30.76 26.56 67.20
CA GLU A 541 -30.85 25.55 66.14
C GLU A 541 -30.97 26.24 64.79
N MET A 542 -30.49 25.56 63.74
CA MET A 542 -30.57 26.04 62.36
C MET A 542 -31.95 25.79 61.78
N ASP A 543 -32.56 26.83 61.22
CA ASP A 543 -33.80 26.69 60.46
C ASP A 543 -33.51 26.30 58.98
N PHE A 544 -34.56 26.12 58.20
CA PHE A 544 -34.43 25.77 56.78
C PHE A 544 -33.71 26.85 55.97
N GLN A 545 -33.89 28.13 56.33
CA GLN A 545 -33.22 29.24 55.67
C GLN A 545 -31.71 29.21 55.94
N ASP A 546 -31.31 28.96 57.19
CA ASP A 546 -29.89 28.82 57.57
C ASP A 546 -29.20 27.66 56.82
N LYS A 547 -29.89 26.53 56.67
CA LYS A 547 -29.38 25.38 55.89
C LYS A 547 -29.19 25.71 54.42
N LYS A 548 -30.12 26.47 53.83
CA LYS A 548 -30.01 26.95 52.46
C LYS A 548 -28.85 27.94 52.28
N GLU A 549 -28.65 28.84 53.25
CA GLU A 549 -27.52 29.77 53.25
C GLU A 549 -26.16 29.03 53.34
N PHE A 550 -26.09 27.93 54.09
CA PHE A 550 -24.94 27.02 54.09
C PHE A 550 -24.73 26.32 52.73
N GLU A 551 -25.78 25.79 52.10
CA GLU A 551 -25.68 25.20 50.76
C GLU A 551 -25.19 26.22 49.72
N ASP A 552 -25.68 27.45 49.80
CA ASP A 552 -25.26 28.52 48.89
C ASP A 552 -23.80 28.96 49.16
N LEU A 553 -23.33 28.94 50.41
CA LEU A 553 -21.91 29.10 50.74
C LEU A 553 -21.05 27.98 50.17
N LEU A 554 -21.48 26.72 50.27
CA LEU A 554 -20.78 25.57 49.70
C LEU A 554 -20.65 25.71 48.17
N LYS A 555 -21.73 26.09 47.48
CA LYS A 555 -21.69 26.34 46.03
C LYS A 555 -20.69 27.44 45.67
N LYS A 556 -20.71 28.56 46.40
CA LYS A 556 -19.74 29.66 46.20
C LYS A 556 -18.30 29.18 46.40
N LYS A 557 -18.05 28.33 47.40
CA LYS A 557 -16.72 27.75 47.62
C LYS A 557 -16.30 26.83 46.47
N ASP A 558 -17.20 25.97 46.00
CA ASP A 558 -16.95 25.07 44.86
C ASP A 558 -16.66 25.86 43.57
N GLU A 559 -17.39 26.96 43.33
CA GLU A 559 -17.14 27.88 42.22
C GLU A 559 -15.75 28.53 42.31
N MET A 560 -15.38 29.05 43.49
CA MET A 560 -14.03 29.59 43.73
C MET A 560 -12.93 28.54 43.49
N MET A 561 -13.11 27.30 43.94
CA MET A 561 -12.13 26.21 43.72
C MET A 561 -11.98 25.88 42.23
N LYS A 562 -13.09 25.88 41.50
CA LYS A 562 -13.07 25.67 40.05
C LYS A 562 -12.32 26.79 39.33
N GLU A 563 -12.52 28.03 39.75
CA GLU A 563 -11.82 29.18 39.17
C GLU A 563 -10.34 29.21 39.50
N LEU A 564 -9.96 28.87 40.74
CA LEU A 564 -8.57 28.75 41.13
C LEU A 564 -7.85 27.67 40.30
N LYS A 565 -8.51 26.53 40.03
CA LYS A 565 -8.00 25.48 39.13
C LYS A 565 -7.89 25.95 37.68
N ASP A 566 -8.90 26.68 37.19
CA ASP A 566 -8.87 27.23 35.84
C ASP A 566 -7.82 28.34 35.69
N LEU A 567 -7.49 29.07 36.76
CA LEU A 567 -6.43 30.08 36.82
C LEU A 567 -5.05 29.41 36.81
N GLN A 568 -4.85 28.36 37.62
CA GLN A 568 -3.63 27.55 37.63
C GLN A 568 -3.33 27.02 36.22
N LYS A 569 -4.34 26.46 35.56
CA LYS A 569 -4.22 25.98 34.17
C LYS A 569 -3.88 27.10 33.20
N GLN A 570 -4.48 28.28 33.34
CA GLN A 570 -4.17 29.41 32.46
C GLN A 570 -2.73 29.91 32.62
N LEU A 571 -2.18 29.90 33.82
CA LEU A 571 -0.78 30.24 34.07
C LEU A 571 0.18 29.19 33.52
N GLU A 572 -0.18 27.90 33.61
CA GLU A 572 0.56 26.82 32.97
C GLU A 572 0.55 26.97 31.44
N ASP A 573 -0.62 27.21 30.84
CA ASP A 573 -0.76 27.48 29.40
C ASP A 573 0.05 28.72 28.98
N LEU A 574 0.02 29.79 29.77
CA LEU A 574 0.79 31.02 29.52
C LEU A 574 2.30 30.74 29.53
N LYS A 575 2.78 30.04 30.57
CA LYS A 575 4.18 29.62 30.71
C LYS A 575 4.62 28.75 29.55
N GLU A 576 3.82 27.76 29.15
CA GLU A 576 4.13 26.89 28.01
C GLU A 576 4.16 27.66 26.69
N LYS A 577 3.19 28.54 26.44
CA LYS A 577 3.16 29.41 25.26
C LYS A 577 4.44 30.24 25.18
N GLN A 578 4.78 30.92 26.26
CA GLN A 578 5.93 31.81 26.32
C GLN A 578 7.26 31.06 26.11
N ASN A 579 7.45 29.92 26.76
CA ASN A 579 8.65 29.09 26.62
C ASN A 579 8.87 28.51 25.21
N ARG A 580 7.81 28.42 24.40
CA ARG A 580 7.86 27.76 23.09
C ARG A 580 8.60 28.57 22.03
N PHE A 581 8.44 29.89 22.04
CA PHE A 581 8.93 30.74 20.95
C PHE A 581 9.94 31.79 21.39
N ASP A 582 9.99 32.14 22.68
CA ASP A 582 10.95 33.08 23.23
C ASP A 582 11.69 32.43 24.40
N LYS A 583 13.03 32.41 24.34
CA LYS A 583 13.85 32.06 25.50
C LYS A 583 13.70 33.18 26.52
N GLN A 584 12.83 32.99 27.50
CA GLN A 584 12.71 33.90 28.63
C GLN A 584 14.02 33.93 29.42
N SER A 585 14.25 35.04 30.12
CA SER A 585 15.35 35.09 31.07
C SER A 585 15.12 34.02 32.16
N PRO A 586 16.17 33.35 32.65
CA PRO A 586 16.05 32.39 33.75
C PRO A 586 15.33 32.96 34.98
N GLU A 587 15.48 34.27 35.20
CA GLU A 587 14.82 35.00 36.27
C GLU A 587 13.28 35.07 36.10
N LEU A 588 12.78 35.33 34.89
CA LEU A 588 11.33 35.38 34.63
C LEU A 588 10.69 33.99 34.80
N GLN A 589 11.41 32.94 34.39
CA GLN A 589 10.97 31.55 34.58
C GLN A 589 10.89 31.18 36.05
N GLN A 590 11.91 31.50 36.85
CA GLN A 590 11.90 31.27 38.29
C GLN A 590 10.74 31.98 38.99
N LYS A 591 10.45 33.22 38.57
CA LYS A 591 9.31 34.00 39.10
C LYS A 591 7.96 33.39 38.72
N MET A 592 7.80 32.89 37.49
CA MET A 592 6.60 32.15 37.09
C MET A 592 6.43 30.83 37.86
N ASP A 593 7.52 30.10 38.09
CA ASP A 593 7.50 28.87 38.89
C ASP A 593 7.06 29.13 40.34
N LEU A 594 7.51 30.24 40.92
CA LEU A 594 7.12 30.62 42.27
C LEU A 594 5.64 31.02 42.34
N LEU A 595 5.13 31.76 41.35
CA LEU A 595 3.68 32.04 41.24
C LEU A 595 2.83 30.76 41.15
N GLN A 596 3.28 29.76 40.37
CA GLN A 596 2.61 28.46 40.31
C GLN A 596 2.62 27.75 41.66
N LYS A 597 3.76 27.73 42.36
CA LYS A 597 3.85 27.15 43.71
C LYS A 597 2.90 27.83 44.70
N MET A 598 2.76 29.15 44.64
CA MET A 598 1.84 29.90 45.51
C MET A 598 0.38 29.50 45.26
N LEU A 599 -0.02 29.31 44.00
CA LEU A 599 -1.36 28.81 43.67
C LEU A 599 -1.59 27.35 44.08
N ASP A 600 -0.58 26.50 43.93
CA ASP A 600 -0.63 25.10 44.37
C ASP A 600 -0.80 25.01 45.90
N GLU A 601 -0.11 25.87 46.66
CA GLU A 601 -0.27 25.97 48.11
C GLU A 601 -1.68 26.42 48.51
N LEU A 602 -2.23 27.40 47.80
CA LEU A 602 -3.62 27.83 47.99
C LEU A 602 -4.60 26.67 47.77
N MET A 603 -4.47 25.93 46.66
CA MET A 603 -5.32 24.76 46.36
C MET A 603 -5.20 23.66 47.43
N LYS A 604 -3.97 23.26 47.79
CA LYS A 604 -3.72 22.18 48.77
C LYS A 604 -4.31 22.46 50.14
N SER A 605 -4.38 23.73 50.53
CA SER A 605 -4.94 24.13 51.82
C SER A 605 -6.47 23.93 51.91
N GLU A 606 -7.17 23.79 50.78
CA GLU A 606 -8.64 23.89 50.71
C GLU A 606 -9.38 22.65 50.21
N GLU A 607 -8.74 21.77 49.44
CA GLU A 607 -9.42 20.80 48.55
C GLU A 607 -10.31 19.70 49.18
N SER A 608 -10.30 19.45 50.49
CA SER A 608 -11.20 18.41 51.06
C SER A 608 -11.74 18.68 52.47
N LYS A 609 -10.90 19.17 53.38
CA LYS A 609 -11.31 19.29 54.79
C LYS A 609 -12.37 20.38 55.00
N VAL A 610 -12.24 21.52 54.32
CA VAL A 610 -13.15 22.67 54.47
C VAL A 610 -14.58 22.33 54.02
N LEU A 611 -14.73 21.75 52.82
CA LEU A 611 -16.02 21.33 52.29
C LEU A 611 -16.65 20.23 53.14
N GLU A 612 -15.85 19.30 53.65
CA GLU A 612 -16.33 18.22 54.51
C GLU A 612 -16.75 18.71 55.89
N ASP A 613 -15.98 19.63 56.49
CA ASP A 613 -16.30 20.24 57.78
C ASP A 613 -17.52 21.18 57.68
N LEU A 614 -17.69 21.93 56.59
CA LEU A 614 -18.90 22.72 56.33
C LEU A 614 -20.14 21.84 56.13
N LYS A 615 -20.01 20.70 55.44
CA LYS A 615 -21.10 19.69 55.32
C LYS A 615 -21.45 19.09 56.68
N LYS A 616 -20.46 18.69 57.47
CA LYS A 616 -20.68 18.18 58.83
C LYS A 616 -21.36 19.21 59.73
N MET A 617 -20.99 20.48 59.61
CA MET A 617 -21.64 21.56 60.39
C MET A 617 -23.11 21.80 60.02
N MET A 618 -23.52 21.49 58.78
CA MET A 618 -24.92 21.52 58.36
C MET A 618 -25.74 20.36 58.96
N GLU A 619 -25.08 19.23 59.24
CA GLU A 619 -25.68 18.00 59.78
C GLU A 619 -25.65 17.95 61.32
N GLU A 620 -24.64 18.55 61.96
CA GLU A 620 -24.43 18.55 63.41
C GLU A 620 -25.23 19.68 64.12
N GLN A 621 -25.61 19.45 65.39
CA GLN A 621 -26.31 20.45 66.20
C GLN A 621 -25.42 21.67 66.49
N LEU A 622 -26.00 22.87 66.38
CA LEU A 622 -25.29 24.13 66.62
C LEU A 622 -24.74 24.18 68.05
N ASN A 623 -23.42 24.17 68.21
CA ASN A 623 -22.75 24.18 69.51
C ASN A 623 -21.51 25.08 69.47
N GLU A 624 -20.86 25.26 70.63
CA GLU A 624 -19.67 26.12 70.77
C GLU A 624 -18.52 25.68 69.84
N LYS A 625 -18.36 24.36 69.61
CA LYS A 625 -17.35 23.83 68.68
C LYS A 625 -17.66 24.15 67.21
N SER A 626 -18.93 24.14 66.81
CA SER A 626 -19.35 24.53 65.46
C SER A 626 -19.07 26.02 65.22
N LEU A 627 -19.31 26.88 66.22
CA LEU A 627 -18.97 28.30 66.13
C LEU A 627 -17.46 28.55 66.10
N ASP A 628 -16.67 27.76 66.83
CA ASP A 628 -15.21 27.83 66.78
C ASP A 628 -14.67 27.41 65.40
N LYS A 629 -15.19 26.33 64.80
CA LYS A 629 -14.85 25.94 63.43
C LYS A 629 -15.18 27.03 62.41
N MET A 630 -16.28 27.78 62.60
CA MET A 630 -16.61 28.89 61.71
C MET A 630 -15.62 30.05 61.82
N ASN A 631 -15.08 30.30 63.02
CA ASN A 631 -13.99 31.27 63.21
C ASN A 631 -12.70 30.79 62.53
N ASP A 632 -12.38 29.50 62.60
CA ASP A 632 -11.25 28.91 61.87
C ASP A 632 -11.40 29.08 60.35
N PHE A 633 -12.61 28.85 59.80
CA PHE A 633 -12.86 29.11 58.38
C PHE A 633 -12.69 30.57 57.99
N LYS A 634 -13.16 31.49 58.82
CA LYS A 634 -12.99 32.92 58.57
C LYS A 634 -11.52 33.32 58.57
N LYS A 635 -10.73 32.70 59.43
CA LYS A 635 -9.27 32.85 59.49
C LYS A 635 -8.61 32.34 58.22
N ASP A 636 -8.94 31.12 57.79
CA ASP A 636 -8.40 30.54 56.56
C ASP A 636 -8.78 31.40 55.35
N GLN A 637 -10.04 31.83 55.27
CA GLN A 637 -10.54 32.70 54.21
C GLN A 637 -9.80 34.04 54.15
N ARG A 638 -9.45 34.62 55.31
CA ARG A 638 -8.62 35.84 55.34
C ARG A 638 -7.22 35.60 54.76
N ASN A 639 -6.61 34.45 55.02
CA ASN A 639 -5.32 34.11 54.43
C ASN A 639 -5.43 33.98 52.91
N ILE A 640 -6.48 33.31 52.42
CA ILE A 640 -6.73 33.13 50.99
C ILE A 640 -6.95 34.46 50.28
N ASP A 641 -7.78 35.36 50.84
CA ASP A 641 -7.98 36.72 50.30
C ASP A 641 -6.64 37.45 50.10
N LYS A 642 -5.74 37.34 51.09
CA LYS A 642 -4.44 38.03 51.10
C LYS A 642 -3.46 37.40 50.12
N GLU A 643 -3.42 36.07 50.04
CA GLU A 643 -2.56 35.35 49.11
C GLU A 643 -3.01 35.50 47.65
N ILE A 644 -4.32 35.55 47.36
CA ILE A 644 -4.82 35.85 46.01
C ILE A 644 -4.39 37.27 45.60
N ASP A 645 -4.63 38.28 46.44
CA ASP A 645 -4.25 39.67 46.18
C ASP A 645 -2.73 39.82 46.01
N ARG A 646 -1.95 39.12 46.84
CA ARG A 646 -0.50 39.06 46.75
C ARG A 646 -0.03 38.44 45.43
N THR A 647 -0.55 37.27 45.09
CA THR A 647 -0.19 36.54 43.85
C THR A 647 -0.55 37.37 42.63
N MET A 648 -1.72 38.03 42.63
CA MET A 648 -2.14 38.97 41.58
C MET A 648 -1.14 40.13 41.44
N LYS A 649 -0.72 40.76 42.54
CA LYS A 649 0.25 41.87 42.48
C LYS A 649 1.63 41.43 41.99
N LEU A 650 2.09 40.24 42.37
CA LEU A 650 3.32 39.65 41.85
C LEU A 650 3.21 39.29 40.36
N PHE A 651 2.05 38.82 39.90
CA PHE A 651 1.78 38.57 38.48
C PHE A 651 1.82 39.88 37.65
N LYS A 652 1.18 40.96 38.14
CA LYS A 652 1.26 42.29 37.51
C LYS A 652 2.68 42.83 37.46
N ASP A 653 3.46 42.64 38.53
CA ASP A 653 4.89 43.02 38.54
C ASP A 653 5.67 42.25 37.47
N LEU A 654 5.41 40.95 37.34
CA LEU A 654 6.04 40.12 36.33
C LEU A 654 5.69 40.56 34.90
N GLN A 655 4.42 40.90 34.67
CA GLN A 655 3.94 41.46 33.40
C GLN A 655 4.63 42.79 33.07
N LEU A 656 4.81 43.70 34.05
CA LEU A 656 5.54 44.95 33.85
C LEU A 656 6.97 44.68 33.39
N LYS A 657 7.67 43.78 34.08
CA LYS A 657 9.06 43.40 33.74
C LYS A 657 9.15 42.80 32.36
N GLN A 658 8.22 41.91 32.02
CA GLN A 658 8.16 41.31 30.69
C GLN A 658 7.93 42.38 29.61
N LYS A 659 6.92 43.25 29.79
CA LYS A 659 6.61 44.33 28.83
C LYS A 659 7.79 45.27 28.64
N VAL A 660 8.50 45.64 29.71
CA VAL A 660 9.71 46.48 29.63
C VAL A 660 10.81 45.75 28.85
N GLN A 661 11.16 44.51 29.21
CA GLN A 661 12.23 43.75 28.53
C GLN A 661 11.93 43.50 27.04
N GLU A 662 10.67 43.21 26.70
CA GLU A 662 10.23 43.06 25.31
C GLU A 662 10.31 44.38 24.55
N THR A 663 9.81 45.47 25.15
CA THR A 663 9.82 46.80 24.52
C THR A 663 11.25 47.31 24.32
N VAL A 664 12.17 47.08 25.27
CA VAL A 664 13.61 47.38 25.14
C VAL A 664 14.19 46.67 23.92
N LYS A 665 14.00 45.34 23.78
CA LYS A 665 14.48 44.56 22.63
C LYS A 665 13.85 45.01 21.31
N GLU A 666 12.58 45.39 21.33
CA GLU A 666 11.86 45.88 20.15
C GLU A 666 12.36 47.26 19.71
N LEU A 667 12.65 48.16 20.66
CA LEU A 667 13.24 49.47 20.40
C LEU A 667 14.66 49.35 19.85
N GLU A 668 15.48 48.43 20.39
CA GLU A 668 16.82 48.14 19.84
C GLU A 668 16.73 47.64 18.39
N LYS A 669 15.82 46.69 18.11
CA LYS A 669 15.60 46.20 16.74
C LYS A 669 15.11 47.30 15.80
N LEU A 670 14.21 48.17 16.27
CA LEU A 670 13.74 49.31 15.48
C LEU A 670 14.88 50.31 15.21
N ALA A 671 15.73 50.57 16.21
CA ALA A 671 16.91 51.39 16.05
C ALA A 671 17.85 50.82 14.99
N ASP A 672 18.14 49.52 15.06
CA ASP A 672 18.99 48.83 14.08
C ASP A 672 18.40 48.91 12.66
N LYS A 673 17.10 48.64 12.48
CA LYS A 673 16.42 48.79 11.17
C LYS A 673 16.48 50.24 10.67
N GLN A 674 16.27 51.21 11.57
CA GLN A 674 16.28 52.63 11.25
C GLN A 674 17.68 53.10 10.83
N GLU A 675 18.72 52.52 11.43
CA GLU A 675 20.13 52.76 11.10
C GLU A 675 20.55 52.10 9.78
N GLU A 676 20.14 50.84 9.53
CA GLU A 676 20.32 50.18 8.24
C GLU A 676 19.65 50.96 7.10
N LEU A 677 18.43 51.46 7.33
CA LEU A 677 17.73 52.31 6.37
C LEU A 677 18.47 53.63 6.14
N ALA A 678 19.07 54.21 7.19
CA ALA A 678 19.89 55.41 7.09
C ALA A 678 21.13 55.20 6.21
N GLU A 679 21.79 54.06 6.33
CA GLU A 679 22.93 53.72 5.47
C GLU A 679 22.54 53.53 4.01
N LYS A 680 21.42 52.83 3.75
CA LYS A 680 20.90 52.65 2.39
C LYS A 680 20.53 53.99 1.77
N THR A 681 19.83 54.84 2.52
CA THR A 681 19.40 56.16 2.06
C THR A 681 20.61 57.06 1.71
N ASP A 682 21.68 57.03 2.50
CA ASP A 682 22.91 57.83 2.25
C ASP A 682 23.70 57.35 1.02
N LYS A 683 23.66 56.05 0.71
CA LYS A 683 24.40 55.42 -0.41
C LYS A 683 23.66 55.46 -1.75
N GLU A 684 22.34 55.64 -1.76
CA GLU A 684 21.51 55.54 -2.98
C GLU A 684 21.39 56.87 -3.76
N ASN A 685 21.36 56.78 -5.09
CA ASN A 685 21.27 57.94 -5.98
C ASN A 685 19.84 58.54 -6.00
N LYS A 686 19.73 59.88 -6.06
CA LYS A 686 18.47 60.64 -5.87
C LYS A 686 17.33 60.30 -6.84
N GLU A 687 17.64 59.70 -7.99
CA GLU A 687 16.70 59.37 -9.07
C GLU A 687 16.46 57.85 -9.24
N SER A 688 16.98 57.02 -8.34
CA SER A 688 16.80 55.56 -8.41
C SER A 688 15.35 55.16 -8.04
N PRO A 689 14.71 54.22 -8.77
CA PRO A 689 13.40 53.68 -8.39
C PRO A 689 13.40 53.00 -7.01
N LYS A 690 14.58 52.62 -6.49
CA LYS A 690 14.73 52.13 -5.11
C LYS A 690 14.43 53.19 -4.05
N ASN A 691 14.47 54.49 -4.36
CA ASN A 691 14.17 55.54 -3.39
C ASN A 691 12.69 55.54 -2.97
N GLU A 692 11.79 55.12 -3.86
CA GLU A 692 10.36 54.91 -3.52
C GLU A 692 10.15 53.69 -2.61
N GLU A 693 10.98 52.65 -2.72
CA GLU A 693 10.97 51.52 -1.78
C GLU A 693 11.48 51.92 -0.40
N LEU A 694 12.55 52.72 -0.32
CA LEU A 694 13.09 53.24 0.94
C LEU A 694 12.08 54.15 1.66
N LYS A 695 11.31 54.96 0.93
CA LYS A 695 10.22 55.76 1.51
C LYS A 695 9.15 54.88 2.16
N LYS A 696 8.73 53.82 1.48
CA LYS A 696 7.77 52.84 2.03
C LYS A 696 8.32 52.13 3.26
N GLU A 697 9.62 51.83 3.26
CA GLU A 697 10.30 51.25 4.43
C GLU A 697 10.31 52.25 5.61
N GLN A 698 10.55 53.55 5.36
CA GLN A 698 10.43 54.60 6.37
C GLN A 698 9.01 54.74 6.91
N GLU A 699 8.00 54.76 6.04
CA GLU A 699 6.59 54.79 6.47
C GLU A 699 6.22 53.60 7.36
N LYS A 700 6.78 52.42 7.05
CA LYS A 700 6.59 51.22 7.87
C LYS A 700 7.25 51.37 9.24
N LEU A 701 8.48 51.89 9.31
CA LEU A 701 9.15 52.14 10.59
C LEU A 701 8.43 53.19 11.44
N ASN A 702 7.83 54.21 10.80
CA ASN A 702 7.01 55.20 11.49
C ASN A 702 5.79 54.54 12.15
N LYS A 703 5.10 53.66 11.43
CA LYS A 703 3.97 52.89 11.97
C LYS A 703 4.39 51.93 13.07
N GLU A 704 5.48 51.17 12.88
CA GLU A 704 5.99 50.25 13.90
C GLU A 704 6.35 50.99 15.19
N PHE A 705 6.89 52.22 15.13
CA PHE A 705 7.19 53.03 16.30
C PHE A 705 5.95 53.61 17.00
N GLU A 706 4.94 54.09 16.24
CA GLU A 706 3.67 54.53 16.84
C GLU A 706 2.95 53.38 17.56
N GLU A 707 3.04 52.14 17.07
CA GLU A 707 2.57 50.96 17.80
C GLU A 707 3.36 50.75 19.11
N LYS A 708 4.67 51.02 19.14
CA LYS A 708 5.47 50.94 20.38
C LYS A 708 5.11 52.02 21.38
N LYS A 709 4.69 53.21 20.94
CA LYS A 709 4.20 54.26 21.84
C LYS A 709 2.99 53.84 22.64
N GLU A 710 2.07 53.07 22.06
CA GLU A 710 0.95 52.51 22.81
C GLU A 710 1.44 51.52 23.87
N LYS A 711 2.39 50.62 23.54
CA LYS A 711 3.02 49.73 24.53
C LYS A 711 3.70 50.51 25.67
N LEU A 712 4.40 51.60 25.35
CA LEU A 712 5.05 52.47 26.35
C LEU A 712 4.02 53.14 27.28
N LYS A 713 2.86 53.58 26.76
CA LYS A 713 1.77 54.09 27.60
C LYS A 713 1.22 53.03 28.53
N ASP A 714 1.11 51.79 28.08
CA ASP A 714 0.62 50.69 28.92
C ASP A 714 1.63 50.31 30.00
N ILE A 715 2.94 50.36 29.70
CA ILE A 715 4.01 50.27 30.70
C ILE A 715 3.84 51.38 31.74
N GLU A 716 3.63 52.64 31.34
CA GLU A 716 3.41 53.76 32.28
C GLU A 716 2.17 53.56 33.17
N LYS A 717 1.07 53.06 32.62
CA LYS A 717 -0.15 52.78 33.40
C LYS A 717 0.11 51.69 34.44
N LEU A 718 0.72 50.58 34.04
CA LEU A 718 1.00 49.44 34.90
C LEU A 718 2.06 49.79 35.97
N SER A 719 3.09 50.53 35.57
CA SER A 719 4.11 51.15 36.43
C SER A 719 3.47 51.99 37.55
N LYS A 720 2.51 52.86 37.20
CA LYS A 720 1.76 53.67 38.19
C LYS A 720 0.89 52.84 39.12
N GLU A 721 0.19 51.82 38.59
CA GLU A 721 -0.63 50.92 39.42
C GLU A 721 0.21 50.16 40.47
N LEU A 722 1.43 49.79 40.08
CA LEU A 722 2.39 49.07 40.92
C LEU A 722 3.26 49.99 41.79
N LYS A 723 3.17 51.31 41.60
CA LYS A 723 4.05 52.32 42.23
C LYS A 723 5.54 52.06 41.97
N LYS A 724 5.88 51.62 40.77
CA LYS A 724 7.25 51.41 40.31
C LYS A 724 7.51 52.34 39.15
N ASP A 725 8.15 53.48 39.36
CA ASP A 725 8.40 54.45 38.30
C ASP A 725 9.38 53.87 37.28
N VAL A 726 8.88 53.59 36.07
CA VAL A 726 9.69 53.23 34.91
C VAL A 726 9.73 54.45 33.99
N ASP A 727 10.92 55.00 33.76
CA ASP A 727 11.08 56.13 32.85
C ASP A 727 11.03 55.63 31.39
N THR A 728 9.95 55.96 30.70
CA THR A 728 9.74 55.65 29.28
C THR A 728 10.32 56.72 28.34
N GLN A 729 11.02 57.73 28.88
CA GLN A 729 11.71 58.79 28.14
C GLN A 729 10.79 59.52 27.14
N LYS A 730 9.77 60.22 27.67
CA LYS A 730 8.76 60.94 26.87
C LYS A 730 9.34 61.97 25.91
N GLU A 731 10.49 62.55 26.23
CA GLU A 731 11.19 63.50 25.36
C GLU A 731 11.79 62.78 24.16
N ASP A 732 12.54 61.70 24.39
CA ASP A 732 13.08 60.86 23.31
C ASP A 732 11.96 60.26 22.44
N GLN A 733 10.81 59.89 23.03
CA GLN A 733 9.65 59.43 22.26
C GLN A 733 9.13 60.49 21.27
N LYS A 734 9.12 61.77 21.68
CA LYS A 734 8.74 62.88 20.78
C LYS A 734 9.81 63.08 19.73
N GLU A 735 11.08 63.08 20.13
CA GLU A 735 12.21 63.25 19.23
C GLU A 735 12.22 62.19 18.13
N VAL A 736 11.99 60.91 18.47
CA VAL A 736 11.90 59.84 17.47
C VAL A 736 10.80 60.10 16.45
N SER A 737 9.57 60.41 16.87
CA SER A 737 8.47 60.69 15.92
C SER A 737 8.73 61.94 15.08
N GLU A 738 9.37 62.97 15.64
CA GLU A 738 9.73 64.18 14.91
C GLU A 738 10.81 63.91 13.87
N GLU A 739 11.90 63.23 14.24
CA GLU A 739 13.00 62.90 13.35
C GLU A 739 12.59 61.87 12.28
N GLN A 740 11.71 60.93 12.60
CA GLN A 740 11.11 60.00 11.63
C GLN A 740 10.23 60.71 10.59
N LYS A 741 9.39 61.66 11.02
CA LYS A 741 8.58 62.49 10.11
C LYS A 741 9.46 63.42 9.27
N LYS A 742 10.51 63.97 9.87
CA LYS A 742 11.50 64.80 9.17
C LYS A 742 12.23 63.97 8.12
N ALA A 743 12.69 62.77 8.46
CA ALA A 743 13.30 61.85 7.50
C ALA A 743 12.37 61.60 6.30
N GLN A 744 11.09 61.29 6.54
CA GLN A 744 10.11 61.09 5.48
C GLN A 744 9.96 62.32 4.57
N LYS A 745 9.84 63.52 5.14
CA LYS A 745 9.76 64.79 4.38
C LYS A 745 11.04 65.07 3.57
N GLU A 746 12.22 64.83 4.15
CA GLU A 746 13.48 65.04 3.44
C GLU A 746 13.68 64.04 2.29
N MET A 747 13.17 62.80 2.44
CA MET A 747 13.12 61.82 1.36
C MET A 747 12.15 62.25 0.24
N GLU A 748 11.01 62.86 0.58
CA GLU A 748 10.09 63.47 -0.41
C GLU A 748 10.75 64.64 -1.16
N ASN A 749 11.52 65.46 -0.45
CA ASN A 749 12.29 66.58 -0.99
C ASN A 749 13.57 66.15 -1.74
N LYS A 750 13.84 64.83 -1.84
CA LYS A 750 15.04 64.25 -2.47
C LYS A 750 16.38 64.68 -1.81
N ASP A 751 16.36 65.02 -0.52
CA ASP A 751 17.56 65.22 0.29
C ASP A 751 17.88 63.98 1.14
N ASN A 752 18.50 63.00 0.48
CA ASN A 752 18.90 61.74 1.10
C ASN A 752 19.90 61.92 2.26
N LYS A 753 20.75 62.96 2.25
CA LYS A 753 21.73 63.20 3.33
C LYS A 753 21.06 63.77 4.58
N ALA A 754 20.13 64.71 4.41
CA ALA A 754 19.33 65.22 5.51
C ALA A 754 18.41 64.13 6.09
N ALA A 755 17.80 63.32 5.22
CA ALA A 755 17.01 62.16 5.61
C ALA A 755 17.83 61.16 6.43
N SER A 756 18.99 60.72 5.93
CA SER A 756 19.87 59.77 6.65
C SER A 756 20.29 60.29 8.03
N LYS A 757 20.59 61.59 8.16
CA LYS A 757 20.90 62.20 9.46
C LYS A 757 19.73 62.13 10.43
N ALA A 758 18.52 62.44 9.98
CA ALA A 758 17.32 62.35 10.81
C ALA A 758 17.03 60.89 11.21
N GLN A 759 17.20 59.93 10.29
CA GLN A 759 17.07 58.49 10.58
C GLN A 759 18.09 58.01 11.63
N LYS A 760 19.36 58.42 11.54
CA LYS A 760 20.38 58.11 12.56
C LYS A 760 20.04 58.73 13.92
N LYS A 761 19.49 59.94 13.93
CA LYS A 761 19.07 60.60 15.18
C LYS A 761 17.90 59.85 15.82
N ALA A 762 16.90 59.45 15.03
CA ALA A 762 15.82 58.58 15.49
C ALA A 762 16.33 57.24 16.05
N SER A 763 17.26 56.56 15.35
CA SER A 763 17.91 55.33 15.87
C SER A 763 18.57 55.57 17.22
N LYS A 764 19.36 56.65 17.35
CA LYS A 764 20.06 56.98 18.59
C LYS A 764 19.08 57.21 19.75
N SER A 765 18.02 57.99 19.53
CA SER A 765 17.00 58.22 20.57
C SER A 765 16.25 56.92 20.92
N MET A 766 16.00 56.01 19.97
CA MET A 766 15.47 54.67 20.27
C MET A 766 16.41 53.84 21.16
N ARG A 767 17.71 53.84 20.88
CA ARG A 767 18.70 53.15 21.74
C ARG A 767 18.79 53.79 23.12
N ASN A 768 18.70 55.12 23.22
CA ASN A 768 18.67 55.83 24.50
C ASN A 768 17.45 55.43 25.32
N MET A 769 16.26 55.39 24.71
CA MET A 769 15.04 54.90 25.37
C MET A 769 15.23 53.47 25.88
N ALA A 770 15.75 52.56 25.06
CA ALA A 770 15.99 51.17 25.44
C ALA A 770 16.96 51.06 26.63
N ALA A 771 18.07 51.80 26.59
CA ALA A 771 19.07 51.81 27.66
C ALA A 771 18.52 52.41 28.96
N GLN A 772 17.85 53.57 28.88
CA GLN A 772 17.22 54.24 30.01
C GLN A 772 16.12 53.39 30.66
N MET A 773 15.29 52.70 29.87
CA MET A 773 14.26 51.80 30.41
C MET A 773 14.89 50.61 31.14
N ALA A 774 15.94 50.01 30.58
CA ALA A 774 16.65 48.90 31.21
C ALA A 774 17.34 49.34 32.51
N GLU A 775 18.00 50.50 32.50
CA GLU A 775 18.66 51.11 33.66
C GLU A 775 17.64 51.51 34.74
N SER A 776 16.56 52.20 34.36
CA SER A 776 15.46 52.59 35.26
C SER A 776 14.82 51.38 35.94
N MET A 777 14.63 50.28 35.21
CA MET A 777 14.08 49.06 35.78
C MET A 777 15.05 48.41 36.77
N GLN A 778 16.35 48.33 36.45
CA GLN A 778 17.37 47.76 37.33
C GLN A 778 17.58 48.63 38.59
N GLU A 779 17.66 49.95 38.43
CA GLU A 779 17.72 50.90 39.55
C GLU A 779 16.47 50.82 40.42
N GLY A 780 15.30 50.73 39.80
CA GLY A 780 14.02 50.60 40.49
C GLY A 780 13.97 49.34 41.34
N GLU A 781 14.46 48.22 40.84
CA GLU A 781 14.56 46.97 41.61
C GLU A 781 15.55 47.08 42.78
N MET A 782 16.71 47.71 42.59
CA MET A 782 17.68 47.92 43.68
C MET A 782 17.12 48.85 44.75
N LYS A 783 16.57 50.01 44.37
CA LYS A 783 15.92 50.95 45.29
C LYS A 783 14.77 50.30 46.04
N GLN A 784 13.99 49.47 45.36
CA GLN A 784 12.91 48.74 46.02
C GLN A 784 13.45 47.70 47.00
N LEU A 785 14.51 46.98 46.65
CA LEU A 785 15.19 46.05 47.56
C LEU A 785 15.68 46.79 48.82
N ASP A 786 16.34 47.95 48.66
CA ASP A 786 16.76 48.83 49.77
C ASP A 786 15.59 49.20 50.69
N LEU A 787 14.52 49.74 50.11
CA LEU A 787 13.33 50.15 50.86
C LEU A 787 12.64 48.97 51.55
N ASP A 788 12.61 47.80 50.92
CA ASP A 788 12.01 46.60 51.50
C ASP A 788 12.88 46.02 52.62
N ILE A 789 14.21 46.16 52.58
CA ILE A 789 15.11 45.82 53.71
C ILE A 789 14.89 46.75 54.89
N ASP A 790 14.81 48.06 54.66
CA ASP A 790 14.54 49.03 55.73
C ASP A 790 13.15 48.80 56.35
N ALA A 791 12.13 48.58 55.52
CA ALA A 791 10.79 48.24 55.98
C ALA A 791 10.79 46.93 56.79
N LEU A 792 11.53 45.90 56.37
CA LEU A 792 11.68 44.66 57.13
C LEU A 792 12.25 44.91 58.52
N ARG A 793 13.27 45.77 58.63
CA ARG A 793 13.89 46.13 59.90
C ARG A 793 12.91 46.85 60.83
N ASP A 794 12.20 47.84 60.31
CA ASP A 794 11.19 48.60 61.06
C ASP A 794 10.05 47.70 61.54
N ILE A 795 9.60 46.79 60.67
CA ILE A 795 8.56 45.82 61.00
C ILE A 795 9.05 44.85 62.09
N LEU A 796 10.29 44.36 61.98
CA LEU A 796 10.88 43.48 62.99
C LEU A 796 10.99 44.18 64.35
N GLU A 797 11.41 45.44 64.39
CA GLU A 797 11.47 46.24 65.62
C GLU A 797 10.08 46.44 66.25
N ASN A 798 9.09 46.81 65.43
CA ASN A 798 7.71 46.97 65.90
C ASN A 798 7.12 45.65 66.39
N LEU A 799 7.37 44.53 65.70
CA LEU A 799 6.94 43.20 66.11
C LEU A 799 7.57 42.79 67.45
N LEU A 800 8.87 43.02 67.65
CA LEU A 800 9.55 42.75 68.91
C LEU A 800 8.98 43.60 70.05
N LYS A 801 8.67 44.86 69.79
CA LYS A 801 8.01 45.74 70.78
C LYS A 801 6.64 45.22 71.19
N VAL A 802 5.79 44.89 70.20
CA VAL A 802 4.46 44.29 70.44
C VAL A 802 4.59 42.97 71.21
N SER A 803 5.60 42.15 70.89
CA SER A 803 5.89 40.90 71.59
C SER A 803 6.27 41.12 73.06
N HIS A 804 7.16 42.07 73.36
CA HIS A 804 7.53 42.41 74.73
C HIS A 804 6.36 42.99 75.54
N ASP A 805 5.54 43.85 74.92
CA ASP A 805 4.33 44.38 75.55
C ASP A 805 3.32 43.25 75.83
N GLN A 806 3.11 42.34 74.88
CA GLN A 806 2.26 41.16 75.04
C GLN A 806 2.75 40.22 76.13
N GLU A 807 4.06 39.97 76.22
CA GLU A 807 4.66 39.15 77.26
C GLU A 807 4.46 39.76 78.65
N ARG A 808 4.66 41.08 78.78
CA ARG A 808 4.43 41.83 80.03
C ARG A 808 2.97 41.71 80.46
N VAL A 809 2.03 42.01 79.55
CA VAL A 809 0.59 41.95 79.83
C VAL A 809 0.16 40.52 80.18
N MET A 810 0.66 39.50 79.45
CA MET A 810 0.38 38.09 79.73
C MET A 810 0.87 37.66 81.12
N LYS A 811 2.11 37.99 81.50
CA LYS A 811 2.67 37.67 82.82
C LYS A 811 1.88 38.34 83.94
N ASN A 812 1.50 39.60 83.74
CA ASN A 812 0.71 40.36 84.71
C ASN A 812 -0.70 39.75 84.88
N PHE A 813 -1.40 39.43 83.78
CA PHE A 813 -2.72 38.80 83.81
C PHE A 813 -2.73 37.44 84.52
N ARG A 814 -1.66 36.65 84.40
CA ARG A 814 -1.52 35.35 85.11
C ARG A 814 -1.45 35.50 86.63
N SER A 815 -1.06 36.67 87.13
CA SER A 815 -0.81 36.92 88.55
C SER A 815 -1.95 37.64 89.29
N ILE A 816 -3.03 38.00 88.58
CA ILE A 816 -4.13 38.79 89.12
C ILE A 816 -5.48 38.05 89.04
N SER A 817 -6.38 38.39 89.95
CA SER A 817 -7.77 37.93 89.91
C SER A 817 -8.66 38.90 89.14
N VAL A 818 -9.83 38.43 88.70
CA VAL A 818 -10.83 39.26 87.98
C VAL A 818 -11.33 40.46 88.80
N SER A 819 -11.22 40.39 90.14
CA SER A 819 -11.59 41.47 91.07
C SER A 819 -10.47 42.49 91.33
N ASP A 820 -9.24 42.25 90.85
CA ASP A 820 -8.11 43.16 91.04
C ASP A 820 -8.34 44.47 90.25
N PRO A 821 -8.18 45.66 90.87
CA PRO A 821 -8.32 46.95 90.17
C PRO A 821 -7.42 47.09 88.93
N ARG A 822 -6.26 46.41 88.91
CA ARG A 822 -5.32 46.40 87.78
C ARG A 822 -5.86 45.63 86.56
N PHE A 823 -6.93 44.85 86.71
CA PHE A 823 -7.56 44.14 85.61
C PHE A 823 -7.99 45.10 84.50
N VAL A 824 -8.55 46.26 84.85
CA VAL A 824 -9.03 47.25 83.87
C VAL A 824 -7.86 47.89 83.12
N SER A 825 -6.79 48.28 83.81
CA SER A 825 -5.60 48.86 83.17
C SER A 825 -4.90 47.86 82.26
N LEU A 826 -4.74 46.61 82.68
CA LEU A 826 -4.17 45.55 81.83
C LEU A 826 -5.07 45.23 80.63
N SER A 827 -6.40 45.36 80.78
CA SER A 827 -7.33 45.22 79.65
C SER A 827 -7.15 46.34 78.62
N GLN A 828 -6.90 47.57 79.08
CA GLN A 828 -6.58 48.71 78.20
C GLN A 828 -5.23 48.51 77.52
N GLU A 829 -4.22 48.00 78.22
CA GLU A 829 -2.93 47.64 77.61
C GLU A 829 -3.08 46.54 76.54
N GLN A 830 -3.91 45.52 76.79
CA GLN A 830 -4.18 44.49 75.77
C GLN A 830 -4.90 45.05 74.54
N LEU A 831 -5.83 46.00 74.71
CA LEU A 831 -6.47 46.69 73.60
C LEU A 831 -5.45 47.50 72.79
N LYS A 832 -4.53 48.20 73.47
CA LYS A 832 -3.44 48.91 72.82
C LYS A 832 -2.55 47.96 72.02
N ILE A 833 -2.19 46.80 72.58
CA ILE A 833 -1.42 45.76 71.86
C ILE A 833 -2.17 45.29 70.61
N SER A 834 -3.50 45.18 70.67
CA SER A 834 -4.32 44.85 69.49
C SER A 834 -4.24 45.92 68.40
N ASP A 835 -4.26 47.20 68.77
CA ASP A 835 -4.13 48.30 67.83
C ASP A 835 -2.70 48.39 67.26
N ASP A 836 -1.67 48.22 68.10
CA ASP A 836 -0.26 48.20 67.68
C ASP A 836 0.03 47.00 66.74
N ALA A 837 -0.51 45.82 67.07
CA ALA A 837 -0.39 44.62 66.23
C ALA A 837 -1.05 44.77 64.86
N LYS A 838 -2.12 45.57 64.76
CA LYS A 838 -2.76 45.89 63.47
C LYS A 838 -1.82 46.68 62.55
N VAL A 839 -1.02 47.59 63.11
CA VAL A 839 -0.02 48.33 62.33
C VAL A 839 1.06 47.40 61.79
N VAL A 840 1.51 46.44 62.61
CA VAL A 840 2.48 45.41 62.21
C VAL A 840 1.90 44.49 61.12
N GLU A 841 0.66 44.06 61.29
CA GLU A 841 -0.09 43.27 60.29
C GLU A 841 -0.18 43.99 58.93
N ASP A 842 -0.65 45.23 58.92
CA ASP A 842 -0.83 46.01 57.68
C ASP A 842 0.53 46.25 56.98
N SER A 843 1.58 46.48 57.76
CA SER A 843 2.95 46.65 57.25
C SER A 843 3.51 45.37 56.64
N LEU A 844 3.32 44.23 57.33
CA LEU A 844 3.74 42.92 56.83
C LEU A 844 3.02 42.52 55.56
N TYR A 845 1.70 42.74 55.46
CA TYR A 845 0.97 42.48 54.23
C TYR A 845 1.39 43.40 53.08
N SER A 846 1.66 44.67 53.36
CA SER A 846 2.16 45.61 52.36
C SER A 846 3.49 45.14 51.78
N LEU A 847 4.39 44.65 52.64
CA LEU A 847 5.68 44.11 52.25
C LEU A 847 5.56 42.77 51.50
N ALA A 848 4.69 41.86 51.94
CA ALA A 848 4.45 40.57 51.31
C ALA A 848 4.01 40.69 49.84
N LYS A 849 3.25 41.75 49.50
CA LYS A 849 2.85 42.04 48.11
C LYS A 849 4.00 42.43 47.18
N ARG A 850 5.15 42.80 47.74
CA ARG A 850 6.33 43.30 47.01
C ARG A 850 7.49 42.32 47.02
N VAL A 851 7.69 41.61 48.13
CA VAL A 851 8.79 40.66 48.31
C VAL A 851 8.28 39.25 48.06
N MET A 852 8.74 38.66 46.95
CA MET A 852 8.31 37.32 46.52
C MET A 852 8.81 36.21 47.47
N GLN A 853 9.94 36.44 48.13
CA GLN A 853 10.60 35.50 49.05
C GLN A 853 9.90 35.38 50.42
N ILE A 854 8.94 36.26 50.72
CA ILE A 854 8.13 36.13 51.93
C ILE A 854 7.23 34.90 51.75
N GLU A 855 7.37 33.86 52.55
CA GLU A 855 6.59 32.64 52.34
C GLU A 855 5.11 32.84 52.73
N SER A 856 4.22 32.01 52.19
CA SER A 856 2.80 31.92 52.61
C SER A 856 2.64 31.69 54.12
N PHE A 857 3.66 31.08 54.73
CA PHE A 857 3.79 30.93 56.18
C PHE A 857 3.73 32.28 56.93
N ILE A 858 4.29 33.36 56.39
CA ILE A 858 4.28 34.68 57.07
C ILE A 858 2.86 35.23 57.12
N THR A 859 2.09 35.19 56.03
CA THR A 859 0.67 35.59 56.01
C THR A 859 -0.13 34.81 57.05
N LYS A 860 0.09 33.50 57.14
CA LYS A 860 -0.55 32.64 58.12
C LYS A 860 -0.21 33.07 59.56
N GLU A 861 1.07 33.19 59.90
CA GLU A 861 1.48 33.56 61.26
C GLU A 861 1.01 34.98 61.65
N VAL A 862 0.94 35.93 60.69
CA VAL A 862 0.34 37.26 60.93
C VAL A 862 -1.14 37.15 61.29
N THR A 863 -1.90 36.35 60.54
CA THR A 863 -3.32 36.11 60.84
C THR A 863 -3.50 35.40 62.18
N ASP A 864 -2.69 34.39 62.47
CA ASP A 864 -2.69 33.63 63.73
C ASP A 864 -2.41 34.54 64.93
N MET A 865 -1.40 35.41 64.80
CA MET A 865 -1.07 36.44 65.77
C MET A 865 -2.27 37.35 66.01
N LYS A 866 -2.83 37.95 64.95
CA LYS A 866 -3.91 38.93 65.08
C LYS A 866 -5.17 38.33 65.70
N ASN A 867 -5.57 37.15 65.24
CA ASN A 867 -6.73 36.44 65.76
C ASN A 867 -6.54 36.05 67.24
N SER A 868 -5.36 35.57 67.61
CA SER A 868 -5.07 35.23 69.01
C SER A 868 -5.12 36.47 69.91
N ILE A 869 -4.68 37.63 69.42
CA ILE A 869 -4.82 38.90 70.14
C ILE A 869 -6.30 39.30 70.25
N ASP A 870 -7.08 39.24 69.17
CA ASP A 870 -8.51 39.59 69.17
C ASP A 870 -9.32 38.68 70.12
N GLU A 871 -9.03 37.38 70.11
CA GLU A 871 -9.65 36.43 71.03
C GLU A 871 -9.24 36.68 72.48
N SER A 872 -7.98 37.06 72.72
CA SER A 872 -7.56 37.44 74.07
C SER A 872 -8.34 38.66 74.57
N VAL A 873 -8.55 39.67 73.73
CA VAL A 873 -9.37 40.85 74.05
C VAL A 873 -10.82 40.44 74.33
N LYS A 874 -11.39 39.54 73.51
CA LYS A 874 -12.74 38.99 73.73
C LYS A 874 -12.83 38.29 75.09
N PHE A 875 -11.92 37.37 75.40
CA PHE A 875 -11.95 36.63 76.67
C PHE A 875 -11.69 37.52 77.88
N ILE A 876 -10.90 38.59 77.74
CA ILE A 876 -10.72 39.61 78.78
C ILE A 876 -12.03 40.37 79.03
N LYS A 877 -12.75 40.77 77.97
CA LYS A 877 -14.08 41.39 78.10
C LYS A 877 -15.08 40.47 78.79
N GLU A 878 -15.03 39.17 78.50
CA GLU A 878 -15.84 38.12 79.14
C GLU A 878 -15.31 37.70 80.52
N ARG A 879 -14.22 38.29 81.01
CA ARG A 879 -13.55 37.96 82.28
C ARG A 879 -13.09 36.50 82.41
N LYS A 880 -12.85 35.83 81.28
CA LYS A 880 -12.31 34.46 81.17
C LYS A 880 -10.77 34.49 81.15
N THR A 881 -10.14 34.74 82.29
CA THR A 881 -8.67 34.94 82.39
C THR A 881 -7.81 33.76 81.92
N PRO A 882 -8.14 32.48 82.20
CA PRO A 882 -7.32 31.37 81.72
C PRO A 882 -7.31 31.24 80.19
N GLN A 883 -8.47 31.43 79.55
CA GLN A 883 -8.63 31.41 78.11
C GLN A 883 -7.90 32.60 77.47
N ALA A 884 -8.03 33.79 78.05
CA ALA A 884 -7.27 34.96 77.61
C ALA A 884 -5.75 34.70 77.66
N ALA A 885 -5.23 34.19 78.78
CA ALA A 885 -3.81 33.89 78.95
C ALA A 885 -3.29 32.84 77.96
N SER A 886 -4.13 31.86 77.58
CA SER A 886 -3.83 30.89 76.53
C SER A 886 -3.71 31.56 75.16
N LYS A 887 -4.68 32.41 74.78
CA LYS A 887 -4.63 33.13 73.51
C LYS A 887 -3.49 34.15 73.44
N GLN A 888 -3.15 34.81 74.55
CA GLN A 888 -1.94 35.63 74.64
C GLN A 888 -0.64 34.83 74.42
N GLN A 889 -0.61 33.55 74.82
CA GLN A 889 0.55 32.67 74.57
C GLN A 889 0.63 32.23 73.10
N PHE A 890 -0.52 31.99 72.45
CA PHE A 890 -0.53 31.71 71.01
C PHE A 890 -0.09 32.93 70.19
N SER A 891 -0.53 34.14 70.55
CA SER A 891 -0.05 35.35 69.88
C SER A 891 1.48 35.52 70.02
N MET A 892 2.04 35.24 71.21
CA MET A 892 3.50 35.21 71.42
C MET A 892 4.21 34.18 70.54
N THR A 893 3.61 33.00 70.33
CA THR A 893 4.17 31.95 69.48
C THR A 893 4.28 32.44 68.04
N SER A 894 3.21 33.05 67.51
CA SER A 894 3.23 33.60 66.16
C SER A 894 4.15 34.80 66.00
N MET A 895 4.23 35.69 67.00
CA MET A 895 5.21 36.80 66.98
C MET A 895 6.65 36.29 66.93
N ASN A 896 6.98 35.22 67.66
CA ASN A 896 8.31 34.61 67.63
C ASN A 896 8.62 33.95 66.29
N ASN A 897 7.66 33.23 65.71
CA ASN A 897 7.78 32.62 64.39
C ASN A 897 8.00 33.70 63.32
N LEU A 898 7.23 34.78 63.37
CA LEU A 898 7.37 35.93 62.48
C LEU A 898 8.74 36.58 62.66
N ALA A 899 9.20 36.84 63.88
CA ALA A 899 10.50 37.46 64.12
C ALA A 899 11.66 36.60 63.58
N LEU A 900 11.58 35.28 63.74
CA LEU A 900 12.57 34.35 63.19
C LEU A 900 12.60 34.39 61.66
N MET A 901 11.42 34.27 61.03
CA MET A 901 11.30 34.24 59.58
C MET A 901 11.69 35.58 58.95
N LEU A 902 11.23 36.71 59.51
CA LEU A 902 11.60 38.05 59.06
C LEU A 902 13.09 38.32 59.25
N GLY A 903 13.70 37.78 60.31
CA GLY A 903 15.14 37.84 60.52
C GLY A 903 15.93 37.04 59.48
N ASP A 904 15.43 35.88 59.07
CA ASP A 904 16.05 35.06 58.02
C ASP A 904 15.84 35.66 56.61
N THR A 905 14.65 36.18 56.30
CA THR A 905 14.40 36.91 55.03
C THR A 905 15.22 38.18 54.95
N PHE A 906 15.33 38.95 56.04
CA PHE A 906 16.21 40.13 56.13
C PHE A 906 17.66 39.76 55.82
N LYS A 907 18.19 38.68 56.43
CA LYS A 907 19.55 38.19 56.14
C LYS A 907 19.73 37.76 54.68
N GLN A 908 18.75 37.08 54.10
CA GLN A 908 18.78 36.68 52.69
C GLN A 908 18.79 37.90 51.77
N MET A 909 17.94 38.89 52.02
CA MET A 909 17.89 40.12 51.23
C MET A 909 19.18 40.94 51.37
N GLN A 910 19.74 41.01 52.58
CA GLN A 910 21.02 41.67 52.83
C GLN A 910 22.18 40.98 52.08
N GLN A 911 22.20 39.65 52.03
CA GLN A 911 23.17 38.90 51.24
C GLN A 911 22.99 39.14 49.74
N MET A 912 21.75 39.16 49.25
CA MET A 912 21.44 39.47 47.84
C MET A 912 21.91 40.88 47.46
N MET A 913 21.69 41.86 48.34
CA MET A 913 22.17 43.23 48.15
C MET A 913 23.69 43.33 48.16
N ALA A 914 24.36 42.64 49.08
CA ALA A 914 25.82 42.60 49.15
C ALA A 914 26.47 41.99 47.89
N MET A 915 25.78 41.06 47.22
CA MET A 915 26.21 40.47 45.95
C MET A 915 25.90 41.36 44.73
N SER A 916 24.92 42.25 44.83
CA SER A 916 24.43 43.07 43.71
C SER A 916 25.01 44.48 43.63
N MET A 917 25.81 44.91 44.62
CA MET A 917 26.47 46.23 44.61
C MET A 917 27.59 46.32 43.57
N PRO A 918 27.45 47.11 42.49
CA PRO A 918 28.53 47.38 41.56
C PRO A 918 29.39 48.50 42.17
N GLY A 919 30.65 48.19 42.48
CA GLY A 919 31.64 49.23 42.74
C GLY A 919 31.73 50.17 41.53
N SER A 920 31.51 51.46 41.76
CA SER A 920 31.60 52.52 40.77
C SER A 920 33.01 52.63 40.19
N GLY A 921 33.26 51.92 39.08
CA GLY A 921 34.52 51.96 38.33
C GLY A 921 34.27 51.72 36.85
N LYS A 922 34.36 52.79 36.06
CA LYS A 922 34.30 52.76 34.59
C LYS A 922 35.48 51.94 34.05
N GLY A 923 35.22 50.77 33.45
CA GLY A 923 36.23 49.99 32.73
C GLY A 923 35.77 48.57 32.41
N GLY A 924 35.47 48.29 31.14
CA GLY A 924 35.00 46.97 30.70
C GLY A 924 36.09 45.90 30.64
N LYS A 925 35.74 44.69 31.10
CA LYS A 925 35.97 43.36 30.49
C LYS A 925 35.68 42.28 31.53
N ASP A 926 34.88 41.29 31.14
CA ASP A 926 34.74 39.95 31.70
C ASP A 926 35.09 39.77 33.19
N GLY A 927 34.08 39.90 34.05
CA GLY A 927 34.15 39.62 35.47
C GLY A 927 33.34 38.39 35.84
N ASN A 928 34.00 37.24 35.92
CA ASN A 928 33.51 36.07 36.64
C ASN A 928 33.35 36.48 38.12
N ALA A 929 32.12 36.53 38.65
CA ALA A 929 31.88 36.86 40.04
C ALA A 929 32.37 35.72 40.97
N PRO A 930 33.04 36.02 42.11
CA PRO A 930 33.40 35.01 43.09
C PRO A 930 32.15 34.64 43.90
N SER A 931 31.63 33.42 43.70
CA SER A 931 30.71 32.81 44.67
C SER A 931 31.53 32.27 45.84
N ASP A 932 31.34 32.84 47.03
CA ASP A 932 31.88 32.26 48.25
C ASP A 932 31.14 30.95 48.57
N GLY A 933 31.85 29.83 48.52
CA GLY A 933 31.30 28.48 48.71
C GLY A 933 30.91 28.18 50.16
N MET A 934 29.94 27.28 50.36
CA MET A 934 29.70 26.57 51.63
C MET A 934 30.98 26.01 52.26
N GLY A 935 31.96 25.56 51.47
CA GLY A 935 33.27 25.11 51.94
C GLY A 935 34.08 26.21 52.62
N GLN A 936 34.02 27.44 52.10
CA GLN A 936 34.64 28.61 52.74
C GLN A 936 33.89 29.04 54.01
N LYS A 937 32.56 28.98 54.00
CA LYS A 937 31.75 29.22 55.22
C LYS A 937 32.06 28.21 56.33
N GLN A 938 32.25 26.93 55.95
CA GLN A 938 32.65 25.89 56.88
C GLN A 938 34.08 26.13 57.41
N GLN A 939 35.00 26.60 56.56
CA GLN A 939 36.36 26.94 56.98
C GLN A 939 36.41 28.09 58.00
N GLU A 940 35.58 29.12 57.83
CA GLU A 940 35.44 30.19 58.82
C GLU A 940 34.89 29.67 60.14
N LEU A 941 33.88 28.79 60.07
CA LEU A 941 33.32 28.16 61.25
C LEU A 941 34.37 27.34 62.02
N ASN A 942 35.21 26.60 61.29
CA ASN A 942 36.30 25.80 61.87
C ASN A 942 37.32 26.68 62.59
N LYS A 943 37.64 27.87 62.05
CA LYS A 943 38.51 28.85 62.70
C LYS A 943 37.89 29.41 63.99
N LYS A 944 36.59 29.72 64.00
CA LYS A 944 35.88 30.15 65.22
C LYS A 944 35.92 29.06 66.31
N ILE A 945 35.69 27.80 65.95
CA ILE A 945 35.74 26.65 66.87
C ILE A 945 37.16 26.44 67.43
N GLN A 946 38.19 26.58 66.60
CA GLN A 946 39.59 26.48 67.05
C GLN A 946 39.99 27.61 68.00
N GLY A 947 39.52 28.84 67.76
CA GLY A 947 39.75 29.99 68.64
C GLY A 947 39.17 29.80 70.04
N LEU A 948 37.97 29.20 70.12
CA LEU A 948 37.30 28.88 71.39
C LEU A 948 37.94 27.71 72.15
N GLY A 949 38.68 26.83 71.47
CA GLY A 949 39.42 25.74 72.10
C GLY A 949 40.73 26.17 72.76
N GLN A 950 41.24 27.37 72.44
CA GLN A 950 42.49 27.92 72.99
C GLN A 950 42.28 29.04 74.01
N SER A 951 41.11 29.68 74.05
CA SER A 951 40.78 30.70 75.04
C SER A 951 40.14 30.08 76.30
N GLY A 952 40.80 30.22 77.45
CA GLY A 952 40.26 29.78 78.75
C GLY A 952 39.15 30.68 79.30
N GLN A 953 38.15 31.05 78.49
CA GLN A 953 37.07 31.97 78.88
C GLN A 953 35.90 31.24 79.57
N GLY A 954 35.31 31.90 80.58
CA GLY A 954 34.30 31.35 81.49
C GLY A 954 32.96 30.95 80.85
N GLY A 955 32.28 30.00 81.49
CA GLY A 955 31.23 29.16 80.90
C GLY A 955 29.91 29.80 80.42
N LYS A 956 29.66 31.10 80.62
CA LYS A 956 28.43 31.77 80.17
C LYS A 956 28.57 32.38 78.77
N GLN A 957 29.65 33.10 78.49
CA GLN A 957 29.98 33.62 77.15
C GLN A 957 30.26 32.48 76.16
N MET A 958 31.04 31.48 76.60
CA MET A 958 31.34 30.30 75.78
C MET A 958 30.09 29.53 75.35
N SER A 959 29.07 29.44 76.23
CA SER A 959 27.81 28.74 75.90
C SER A 959 26.99 29.48 74.84
N GLU A 960 26.98 30.82 74.89
CA GLU A 960 26.26 31.63 73.89
C GLU A 960 26.95 31.58 72.53
N GLU A 961 28.28 31.58 72.53
CA GLU A 961 29.09 31.52 71.31
C GLU A 961 29.04 30.13 70.67
N LEU A 962 29.06 29.06 71.47
CA LEU A 962 28.83 27.69 71.01
C LEU A 962 27.42 27.47 70.44
N ALA A 963 26.39 28.09 71.03
CA ALA A 963 25.03 28.04 70.49
C ALA A 963 24.91 28.77 69.14
N LYS A 964 25.61 29.91 68.98
CA LYS A 964 25.69 30.62 67.69
C LYS A 964 26.39 29.77 66.62
N ILE A 965 27.50 29.12 66.97
CA ILE A 965 28.24 28.24 66.07
C ILE A 965 27.43 26.99 65.69
N ALA A 966 26.73 26.38 66.64
CA ALA A 966 25.84 25.25 66.34
C ALA A 966 24.70 25.65 65.39
N ASN A 967 24.16 26.86 65.53
CA ASN A 967 23.14 27.40 64.63
C ASN A 967 23.73 27.68 63.23
N GLU A 968 24.92 28.28 63.14
CA GLU A 968 25.64 28.47 61.87
C GLU A 968 25.91 27.11 61.17
N GLN A 969 26.30 26.08 61.92
CA GLN A 969 26.47 24.71 61.41
C GLN A 969 25.16 24.11 60.87
N ALA A 970 24.06 24.27 61.61
CA ALA A 970 22.73 23.80 61.20
C ALA A 970 22.21 24.49 59.94
N LYS A 971 22.57 25.76 59.72
CA LYS A 971 22.26 26.49 58.48
C LYS A 971 22.99 25.92 57.28
N ILE A 972 24.29 25.62 57.42
CA ILE A 972 25.08 24.96 56.36
C ILE A 972 24.48 23.58 56.06
N ARG A 973 24.06 22.83 57.09
CA ARG A 973 23.40 21.53 56.93
C ARG A 973 22.07 21.62 56.19
N LYS A 974 21.23 22.61 56.52
CA LYS A 974 19.94 22.86 55.84
C LYS A 974 20.14 23.22 54.38
N GLN A 975 21.10 24.10 54.07
CA GLN A 975 21.45 24.45 52.68
C GLN A 975 21.93 23.22 51.90
N LEU A 976 22.69 22.32 52.53
CA LEU A 976 23.12 21.06 51.91
C LEU A 976 21.95 20.11 51.66
N LYS A 977 20.96 20.08 52.55
CA LYS A 977 19.73 19.28 52.41
C LYS A 977 18.84 19.80 51.28
N ASP A 978 18.62 21.11 51.20
CA ASP A 978 17.84 21.73 50.14
C ASP A 978 18.52 21.50 48.77
N LEU A 979 19.85 21.59 48.73
CA LEU A 979 20.65 21.25 47.54
C LEU A 979 20.50 19.76 47.16
N GLN A 980 20.49 18.84 48.13
CA GLN A 980 20.25 17.42 47.88
C GLN A 980 18.84 17.15 47.34
N GLU A 981 17.81 17.81 47.88
CA GLU A 981 16.42 17.71 47.41
C GLU A 981 16.27 18.27 45.98
N GLN A 982 16.98 19.33 45.64
CA GLN A 982 17.03 19.87 44.27
C GLN A 982 17.72 18.92 43.28
N MET A 983 18.66 18.09 43.73
CA MET A 983 19.39 17.13 42.90
C MET A 983 18.74 15.73 42.83
N ASN A 984 17.66 15.50 43.59
CA ASN A 984 16.94 14.22 43.62
C ASN A 984 16.32 13.92 42.24
N GLY A 985 16.63 12.73 41.70
CA GLY A 985 16.11 12.26 40.40
C GLY A 985 17.13 12.26 39.26
N THR A 986 18.34 12.81 39.44
CA THR A 986 19.44 12.71 38.47
C THR A 986 20.35 11.49 38.74
N GLU A 987 20.96 10.88 37.72
CA GLU A 987 21.91 9.75 37.91
C GLU A 987 23.09 10.12 38.81
N GLN A 988 23.48 11.39 38.83
CA GLN A 988 24.56 11.91 39.65
C GLN A 988 24.09 12.29 41.06
N GLY A 989 22.82 12.71 41.25
CA GLY A 989 22.18 12.85 42.56
C GLY A 989 22.13 11.53 43.34
N LYS A 990 22.03 10.39 42.65
CA LYS A 990 22.18 9.05 43.27
C LYS A 990 23.62 8.72 43.70
N LYS A 991 24.64 9.19 42.96
CA LYS A 991 26.07 8.98 43.30
C LYS A 991 26.55 9.95 44.39
N MET A 992 26.06 11.18 44.37
CA MET A 992 26.46 12.26 45.27
C MET A 992 25.61 12.29 46.55
N GLY A 993 24.39 11.73 46.51
CA GLY A 993 23.48 11.62 47.65
C GLY A 993 24.12 10.93 48.85
N ASN A 994 24.80 9.80 48.66
CA ASN A 994 25.50 9.10 49.75
C ASN A 994 26.60 9.97 50.39
N ASN A 995 27.32 10.78 49.59
CA ASN A 995 28.36 11.67 50.10
C ASN A 995 27.76 12.87 50.84
N LEU A 996 26.68 13.47 50.33
CA LEU A 996 25.99 14.61 50.95
C LEU A 996 25.25 14.21 52.23
N GLU A 997 24.72 12.99 52.28
CA GLU A 997 24.10 12.41 53.47
C GLU A 997 25.13 12.11 54.56
N GLU A 998 26.32 11.62 54.20
CA GLU A 998 27.43 11.45 55.16
C GLU A 998 27.94 12.79 55.70
N ILE A 999 28.01 13.84 54.86
CA ILE A 999 28.33 15.20 55.32
C ILE A 999 27.27 15.70 56.31
N GLN A 1000 25.98 15.58 55.98
CA GLN A 1000 24.88 15.99 56.86
C GLN A 1000 24.90 15.27 58.21
N LYS A 1001 25.20 13.97 58.22
CA LYS A 1001 25.33 13.20 59.45
C LYS A 1001 26.48 13.69 60.32
N LYS A 1002 27.65 13.99 59.73
CA LYS A 1002 28.80 14.56 60.46
C LYS A 1002 28.52 15.97 60.98
N MET A 1003 27.75 16.76 60.24
CA MET A 1003 27.29 18.09 60.70
C MET A 1003 26.35 17.95 61.90
N ASP A 1004 25.39 17.02 61.87
CA ASP A 1004 24.46 16.74 62.97
C ASP A 1004 25.17 16.24 64.24
N GLU A 1005 26.17 15.36 64.09
CA GLU A 1005 27.03 14.94 65.20
C GLU A 1005 27.86 16.12 65.75
N SER A 1006 28.33 17.02 64.89
CA SER A 1006 29.08 18.22 65.30
C SER A 1006 28.21 19.24 66.03
N GLU A 1007 26.97 19.43 65.56
CA GLU A 1007 25.94 20.24 66.23
C GLU A 1007 25.66 19.70 67.63
N ASN A 1008 25.50 18.38 67.79
CA ASN A 1008 25.31 17.74 69.09
C ASN A 1008 26.50 17.96 70.04
N ASP A 1009 27.74 17.83 69.55
CA ASP A 1009 28.93 18.07 70.36
C ASP A 1009 29.05 19.56 70.76
N LEU A 1010 28.70 20.50 69.87
CA LEU A 1010 28.70 21.94 70.14
C LEU A 1010 27.62 22.34 71.17
N VAL A 1011 26.39 21.83 71.03
CA VAL A 1011 25.28 22.08 71.98
C VAL A 1011 25.58 21.48 73.35
N ASN A 1012 26.23 20.32 73.41
CA ASN A 1012 26.66 19.68 74.66
C ASN A 1012 27.97 20.22 75.22
N LYS A 1013 28.51 21.31 74.65
CA LYS A 1013 29.73 22.01 75.09
C LYS A 1013 31.00 21.14 75.05
N ARG A 1014 31.08 20.20 74.10
CA ARG A 1014 32.19 19.24 73.93
C ARG A 1014 33.10 19.66 72.78
N ILE A 1015 34.01 20.60 73.03
CA ILE A 1015 35.09 20.90 72.07
C ILE A 1015 36.19 19.84 72.21
N THR A 1016 36.01 18.71 71.54
CA THR A 1016 37.00 17.61 71.55
C THR A 1016 37.92 17.68 70.32
N PRO A 1017 39.12 17.08 70.37
CA PRO A 1017 39.96 16.89 69.18
C PRO A 1017 39.22 16.16 68.05
N ASN A 1018 38.27 15.29 68.39
CA ASN A 1018 37.40 14.60 67.43
C ASN A 1018 36.42 15.56 66.73
N LEU A 1019 35.84 16.53 67.46
CA LEU A 1019 35.01 17.58 66.85
C LEU A 1019 35.83 18.39 65.84
N LEU A 1020 37.03 18.84 66.21
CA LEU A 1020 37.90 19.62 65.31
C LEU A 1020 38.30 18.83 64.06
N LYS A 1021 38.56 17.53 64.20
CA LYS A 1021 38.86 16.64 63.08
C LYS A 1021 37.63 16.45 62.17
N ARG A 1022 36.45 16.26 62.75
CA ARG A 1022 35.17 16.11 62.02
C ARG A 1022 34.83 17.39 61.24
N GLN A 1023 35.05 18.53 61.86
CA GLN A 1023 34.86 19.85 61.27
C GLN A 1023 35.77 20.10 60.06
N LYS A 1024 37.05 19.71 60.15
CA LYS A 1024 37.96 19.71 58.99
C LYS A 1024 37.55 18.73 57.90
N GLU A 1025 37.02 17.57 58.26
CA GLU A 1025 36.54 16.60 57.27
C GLU A 1025 35.29 17.10 56.53
N ILE A 1026 34.37 17.76 57.24
CA ILE A 1026 33.20 18.42 56.66
C ILE A 1026 33.65 19.51 55.66
N GLU A 1027 34.63 20.35 56.04
CA GLU A 1027 35.21 21.37 55.15
C GLU A 1027 35.77 20.78 53.87
N ILE A 1028 36.62 19.75 53.97
CA ILE A 1028 37.24 19.10 52.80
C ILE A 1028 36.16 18.54 51.86
N ARG A 1029 35.17 17.83 52.40
CA ARG A 1029 34.13 17.21 51.59
C ARG A 1029 33.17 18.23 50.96
N LEU A 1030 32.91 19.35 51.63
CA LEU A 1030 32.17 20.46 51.04
C LEU A 1030 32.93 21.11 49.87
N LEU A 1031 34.23 21.34 50.03
CA LEU A 1031 35.08 21.88 48.97
C LEU A 1031 35.19 20.91 47.77
N GLU A 1032 35.24 19.59 48.02
CA GLU A 1032 35.19 18.57 46.97
C GLU A 1032 33.83 18.55 46.26
N ALA A 1033 32.73 18.64 47.01
CA ALA A 1033 31.38 18.70 46.46
C ALA A 1033 31.18 19.96 45.59
N GLU A 1034 31.65 21.11 46.04
CA GLU A 1034 31.62 22.36 45.28
C GLU A 1034 32.47 22.32 44.03
N LYS A 1035 33.67 21.73 44.11
CA LYS A 1035 34.53 21.56 42.95
C LYS A 1035 33.88 20.65 41.91
N ALA A 1036 33.20 19.58 42.33
CA ALA A 1036 32.44 18.71 41.45
C ALA A 1036 31.22 19.43 40.80
N ILE A 1037 30.58 20.34 41.52
CA ILE A 1037 29.49 21.19 40.99
C ILE A 1037 30.04 22.23 40.00
N LYS A 1038 31.14 22.92 40.32
CA LYS A 1038 31.79 23.94 39.46
C LYS A 1038 32.42 23.35 38.19
N GLU A 1039 33.02 22.15 38.26
CA GLU A 1039 33.50 21.43 37.07
C GLU A 1039 32.36 21.05 36.10
N GLN A 1040 31.11 21.00 36.57
CA GLN A 1040 29.92 20.77 35.74
C GLN A 1040 29.40 22.04 35.03
N GLU A 1041 29.59 23.24 35.61
CA GLU A 1041 29.22 24.52 34.98
C GLU A 1041 30.15 24.88 33.80
N LEU A 1042 31.39 24.38 33.83
CA LEU A 1042 32.42 24.66 32.82
C LEU A 1042 32.52 23.62 31.69
N ASP A 1043 31.91 22.44 31.86
CA ASP A 1043 31.90 21.41 30.81
C ASP A 1043 30.85 21.80 29.75
N ALA A 1044 31.32 22.34 28.61
CA ALA A 1044 30.50 22.73 27.46
C ALA A 1044 29.91 21.52 26.73
N LYS A 1045 29.22 20.63 27.44
CA LYS A 1045 28.33 19.66 26.83
C LYS A 1045 27.06 20.41 26.46
N ARG A 1046 26.87 20.53 25.15
CA ARG A 1046 25.57 20.64 24.50
C ARG A 1046 24.62 19.68 25.24
N LYS A 1047 23.90 20.18 26.25
CA LYS A 1047 22.80 19.45 26.89
C LYS A 1047 21.76 19.31 25.79
N SER A 1048 21.83 18.19 25.08
CA SER A 1048 20.63 17.56 24.58
C SER A 1048 19.77 17.39 25.81
N ASN A 1049 18.84 18.31 26.04
CA ASN A 1049 17.70 18.03 26.89
C ASN A 1049 17.10 16.75 26.29
N THR A 1050 17.37 15.58 26.88
CA THR A 1050 16.42 14.47 26.73
C THR A 1050 15.12 15.07 27.20
N GLY A 1051 14.23 15.33 26.24
CA GLY A 1051 12.96 15.98 26.52
C GLY A 1051 12.36 15.26 27.71
N VAL A 1052 12.08 16.00 28.77
CA VAL A 1052 11.19 15.50 29.81
C VAL A 1052 9.92 15.17 29.03
N THR A 1053 9.68 13.88 28.78
CA THR A 1053 8.40 13.41 28.28
C THR A 1053 7.43 13.66 29.40
N PHE A 1054 6.92 14.89 29.47
CA PHE A 1054 5.64 15.13 30.08
C PHE A 1054 4.67 14.21 29.34
N ASN A 1055 4.21 13.16 30.03
CA ASN A 1055 3.00 12.46 29.61
C ASN A 1055 1.86 13.45 29.77
N ARG A 1056 1.70 14.31 28.77
CA ARG A 1056 0.63 15.29 28.70
C ARG A 1056 -0.66 14.52 28.51
N VAL A 1057 -1.65 14.85 29.34
CA VAL A 1057 -3.03 14.42 29.09
C VAL A 1057 -3.42 15.04 27.75
N SER A 1058 -3.79 14.20 26.77
CA SER A 1058 -4.27 14.68 25.48
C SER A 1058 -5.38 15.69 25.73
N PRO A 1059 -5.38 16.87 25.06
CA PRO A 1059 -6.43 17.86 25.24
C PRO A 1059 -7.81 17.21 25.09
N PRO A 1060 -8.83 17.62 25.88
CA PRO A 1060 -10.14 16.98 25.87
C PRO A 1060 -10.73 16.81 24.47
N ASP A 1061 -10.47 17.77 23.57
CA ASP A 1061 -10.93 17.73 22.17
C ASP A 1061 -10.21 16.68 21.33
N LEU A 1062 -8.89 16.51 21.55
CA LEU A 1062 -8.11 15.45 20.91
C LEU A 1062 -8.50 14.07 21.44
N GLU A 1063 -8.77 13.95 22.73
CA GLU A 1063 -9.27 12.71 23.33
C GLU A 1063 -10.67 12.35 22.82
N LYS A 1064 -11.58 13.32 22.72
CA LYS A 1064 -12.90 13.12 22.13
C LYS A 1064 -12.78 12.67 20.68
N PHE A 1065 -11.98 13.38 19.88
CA PHE A 1065 -11.74 13.01 18.49
C PHE A 1065 -11.13 11.61 18.38
N ARG A 1066 -10.12 11.28 19.18
CA ARG A 1066 -9.52 9.93 19.21
C ARG A 1066 -10.55 8.88 19.61
N LYS A 1067 -11.32 9.09 20.68
CA LYS A 1067 -12.36 8.17 21.17
C LYS A 1067 -13.48 7.97 20.15
N GLU A 1068 -13.92 9.03 19.46
CA GLU A 1068 -14.92 8.94 18.39
C GLU A 1068 -14.38 8.13 17.20
N LYS A 1069 -13.14 8.37 16.78
CA LYS A 1069 -12.52 7.59 15.71
C LYS A 1069 -12.23 6.14 16.16
N GLU A 1070 -11.78 5.91 17.39
CA GLU A 1070 -11.59 4.58 17.98
C GLU A 1070 -12.91 3.79 18.04
N LYS A 1071 -14.03 4.43 18.43
CA LYS A 1071 -15.36 3.81 18.37
C LYS A 1071 -15.77 3.43 16.96
N GLN A 1072 -15.48 4.28 15.97
CA GLN A 1072 -15.68 3.94 14.55
C GLN A 1072 -14.77 2.78 14.10
N VAL A 1073 -13.52 2.71 14.60
CA VAL A 1073 -12.59 1.60 14.36
C VAL A 1073 -13.13 0.27 14.92
N GLU A 1074 -13.61 0.27 16.17
CA GLU A 1074 -14.16 -0.92 16.83
C GLU A 1074 -15.43 -1.42 16.13
N LEU A 1075 -16.32 -0.52 15.70
CA LEU A 1075 -17.53 -0.89 14.96
C LEU A 1075 -17.24 -1.59 13.62
N LEU A 1076 -16.17 -1.19 12.92
CA LEU A 1076 -15.76 -1.86 11.67
C LEU A 1076 -15.07 -3.20 11.95
N ARG A 1077 -14.33 -3.33 13.06
CA ARG A 1077 -13.61 -4.55 13.46
C ARG A 1077 -14.48 -5.65 14.04
N THR A 1078 -15.69 -5.37 14.49
CA THR A 1078 -16.63 -6.37 15.05
C THR A 1078 -17.31 -7.24 13.98
N THR A 1079 -16.96 -7.08 12.70
CA THR A 1079 -17.40 -8.00 11.64
C THR A 1079 -16.75 -9.38 11.82
N PRO A 1080 -17.53 -10.47 11.99
CA PRO A 1080 -16.97 -11.78 12.29
C PRO A 1080 -16.04 -12.29 11.17
N PRO A 1081 -14.94 -12.99 11.52
CA PRO A 1081 -13.86 -13.34 10.60
C PRO A 1081 -14.24 -14.34 9.48
N ASN A 1082 -15.45 -14.92 9.51
CA ASN A 1082 -15.87 -16.00 8.61
C ASN A 1082 -16.54 -15.55 7.31
N PHE A 1083 -16.60 -14.25 7.00
CA PHE A 1083 -17.19 -13.77 5.75
C PHE A 1083 -16.21 -13.84 4.57
N THR A 1084 -16.71 -14.26 3.40
CA THR A 1084 -15.96 -14.19 2.14
C THR A 1084 -15.63 -12.72 1.79
N PRO A 1085 -14.56 -12.44 1.02
CA PRO A 1085 -14.15 -11.07 0.69
C PRO A 1085 -15.26 -10.19 0.09
N PHE A 1086 -16.21 -10.81 -0.63
CA PHE A 1086 -17.39 -10.14 -1.18
C PHE A 1086 -18.33 -9.62 -0.08
N TYR A 1087 -18.68 -10.47 0.89
CA TYR A 1087 -19.58 -10.07 1.97
C TYR A 1087 -18.94 -9.06 2.91
N LYS A 1088 -17.63 -9.17 3.18
CA LYS A 1088 -16.86 -8.13 3.89
C LYS A 1088 -16.97 -6.77 3.20
N LYS A 1089 -16.75 -6.72 1.88
CA LYS A 1089 -16.87 -5.48 1.09
C LYS A 1089 -18.28 -4.87 1.16
N GLN A 1090 -19.33 -5.69 1.18
CA GLN A 1090 -20.71 -5.22 1.32
C GLN A 1090 -21.04 -4.73 2.74
N THR A 1091 -20.55 -5.41 3.78
CA THR A 1091 -20.76 -4.96 5.16
C THR A 1091 -20.01 -3.64 5.41
N ASP A 1092 -18.76 -3.53 4.97
CA ASP A 1092 -17.99 -2.29 5.05
C ASP A 1092 -18.67 -1.13 4.29
N SER A 1093 -19.21 -1.42 3.10
CA SER A 1093 -19.96 -0.43 2.31
C SER A 1093 -21.27 0.01 2.98
N TYR A 1094 -21.93 -0.89 3.71
CA TYR A 1094 -23.13 -0.59 4.48
C TYR A 1094 -22.83 0.32 5.68
N PHE A 1095 -21.79 0.00 6.46
CA PHE A 1095 -21.38 0.82 7.61
C PHE A 1095 -20.90 2.22 7.20
N LYS A 1096 -20.24 2.35 6.04
CA LYS A 1096 -19.87 3.65 5.45
C LYS A 1096 -21.03 4.52 4.99
N ARG A 1097 -22.25 3.96 4.83
CA ARG A 1097 -23.44 4.74 4.49
C ARG A 1097 -24.21 5.24 5.72
N ILE A 1098 -23.96 4.64 6.88
CA ILE A 1098 -24.64 4.94 8.13
C ILE A 1098 -23.88 5.99 8.95
N ASN A 1099 -22.54 6.01 8.83
CA ASN A 1099 -21.64 7.01 9.40
C ASN A 1099 -21.21 8.01 8.33
#